data_AF-A0AB74V4S9-F1
#
_entry.id   AF-A0AB74V4S9-F1
#
_cell.length_a   1.000
_cell.length_b   1.000
_cell.length_c   1.000
_cell.angle_alpha   90.00
_cell.angle_beta   90.00
_cell.angle_gamma   90.00
#
_symmetry.space_group_name_H-M   'P 1'
#
loop_
_entity.id
_entity.type
_entity.pdbx_description
1 polymer ?
#
loop_
_entity_poly.entity_id
_entity_poly.type
_entity_poly.pdbx_seq_one_letter_code
_entity_poly.pdbx_strand_id
1 'polypeptide(L)'
;MSRTDQIAPNRPAAPTRGSGEMPAPSSLRAQRTRTALLGGGVMLMLLFTAVSLLLARDDEPRPLTYRPMAAAPAPARLPAAPARPSPLAAEKLGNAADARVSPTIAAATSRRATRVDAAAVAPPANAPRARATTTEATPRPVLPRVAGGVVGVQPLVAATGASSRSTAARHAVGVPAGLTGSIGRDSSAVQGAPRAAAFSAVPVRPQAVTLAAHPRLLLDSSTLTALRQRAAANTPQWTALKATCDSYIGGTVAYPTGNQYPDKPNLGSGYQGESYLPALLAEGMCYQVLKSSNAAAAAPYGAKAVDILMKMSMPYPGSNGWDPCTDSGYGIRFYGVGYGLGYDWVYDLLTASQRTQIYTTANAWIAAWEKSGGCASFAYDGNPIGNYYAGYFHAKAVISLATYGENPSAPAQWTDWLGNQFGARVQPYYRLHMLGGGWPEGYGNYAPLSILNMSLPAREVKTATGQDLLHASAPYTFPVDSADYSMHFTWPSLVYFDDRDDNHSNGDPSSPPPGTTPVGMFQQIIGALSYWQSPKVAVFNQYLAAVDQATGGYSDAPAWLQFLAIDPNAPKAALSTLPLSYFAPGMNAVAARSDWTTAASWMSFRAGPYTNNPAAGHEFFDQGSLALVRGGSPLLVNAGGWLVHEPGGNADETKIFNDNYGDLDGTQYSGNRQLYNIFYVRSMSGSSVAQRFGQEANTTEDDGVRTAVSAYEDGNGYVYMLATHLEDMYRTFSAGPAVSAWSRQVVYLRPNRFVVYDRTTEGSTGYDQYLAWHFPANPAAGSAPAGQHRFDVSYNGQYVGAMTTVLPTGNKTTTVGMYPGDNPIKAWQVQVRPPDTSASQRWLTVFDLSGTAAKVATASPVTVSQGGIVGVELLASDGNAVVVSSSGAPGTALSGNLVYGVQPLSAYHVVTDLLPDTGYTVTTSANAGLRNVNISVGGTTMSSHKGVLSFYVTTDGTVQGNPPPPPTPVYVPVPISALPVPGFPAPYKPGG
;
A
#
# COMPACT_ATOMS: atom_id res chain seq x y z
N MET A 1 -8.08 4.50 -32.47
CA MET A 1 -8.46 4.19 -33.88
C MET A 1 -7.29 3.50 -34.57
N SER A 2 -7.53 2.67 -35.58
CA SER A 2 -6.45 1.97 -36.31
C SER A 2 -5.90 2.80 -37.47
N ARG A 3 -4.58 2.76 -37.68
CA ARG A 3 -3.92 2.90 -38.98
C ARG A 3 -2.53 2.25 -38.94
N THR A 4 -2.35 1.19 -39.73
CA THR A 4 -1.05 0.65 -40.14
C THR A 4 -0.59 1.31 -41.43
N ASP A 5 0.73 1.39 -41.65
CA ASP A 5 1.33 1.48 -43.00
C ASP A 5 2.70 0.76 -43.01
N GLN A 6 3.19 0.41 -44.20
CA GLN A 6 4.24 -0.60 -44.41
C GLN A 6 5.56 -0.03 -44.98
N ILE A 7 6.70 -0.62 -44.61
CA ILE A 7 7.89 -0.77 -45.49
C ILE A 7 8.51 -2.18 -45.29
N ALA A 8 9.06 -2.77 -46.36
CA ALA A 8 9.54 -4.17 -46.43
C ALA A 8 11.07 -4.33 -46.19
N PRO A 9 11.57 -5.55 -45.89
CA PRO A 9 12.95 -5.78 -45.41
C PRO A 9 13.98 -6.14 -46.50
N ASN A 10 15.27 -5.92 -46.21
CA ASN A 10 16.42 -6.35 -47.02
C ASN A 10 17.15 -7.57 -46.42
N ARG A 11 17.73 -8.42 -47.30
CA ARG A 11 18.68 -9.50 -46.96
C ARG A 11 20.13 -9.00 -47.04
N PRO A 12 21.08 -9.64 -46.32
CA PRO A 12 21.94 -10.69 -46.92
C PRO A 12 21.80 -12.04 -46.17
N ALA A 13 21.79 -13.21 -46.81
CA ALA A 13 22.86 -13.91 -47.53
C ALA A 13 23.91 -14.57 -46.60
N ALA A 14 23.93 -15.90 -46.58
CA ALA A 14 24.92 -16.74 -45.87
C ALA A 14 25.93 -17.36 -46.83
N PRO A 15 27.01 -17.99 -46.33
CA PRO A 15 27.36 -19.30 -46.90
C PRO A 15 27.91 -20.37 -45.93
N THR A 16 27.47 -21.62 -46.16
CA THR A 16 28.21 -22.89 -46.02
C THR A 16 28.60 -23.48 -44.64
N ARG A 17 28.88 -24.79 -44.64
CA ARG A 17 29.16 -25.68 -43.49
C ARG A 17 30.56 -26.29 -43.56
N GLY A 18 31.13 -26.63 -42.39
CA GLY A 18 32.14 -27.68 -42.16
C GLY A 18 32.44 -27.75 -40.66
N SER A 19 32.18 -28.83 -39.91
CA SER A 19 32.76 -30.20 -39.93
C SER A 19 34.17 -30.26 -39.32
N GLY A 20 34.31 -30.77 -38.09
CA GLY A 20 35.61 -30.99 -37.44
C GLY A 20 35.50 -31.23 -35.92
N GLU A 21 36.25 -32.20 -35.43
CA GLU A 21 36.15 -32.88 -34.13
C GLU A 21 36.64 -32.10 -32.88
N MET A 22 36.34 -32.63 -31.69
CA MET A 22 37.05 -32.38 -30.43
C MET A 22 38.33 -33.25 -30.37
N PRO A 23 39.45 -32.82 -29.74
CA PRO A 23 39.53 -32.84 -28.27
C PRO A 23 40.39 -31.73 -27.60
N ALA A 24 40.38 -31.73 -26.26
CA ALA A 24 41.30 -31.00 -25.37
C ALA A 24 42.39 -31.98 -24.81
N PRO A 25 43.20 -31.68 -23.78
CA PRO A 25 43.55 -30.39 -23.11
C PRO A 25 45.07 -30.17 -22.89
N SER A 26 45.53 -28.95 -22.55
CA SER A 26 46.76 -28.76 -21.71
C SER A 26 46.99 -27.34 -21.16
N SER A 27 46.94 -27.23 -19.83
CA SER A 27 47.79 -26.46 -18.90
C SER A 27 48.72 -25.27 -19.32
N LEU A 28 48.76 -24.30 -18.37
CA LEU A 28 49.93 -23.60 -17.78
C LEU A 28 50.32 -22.16 -18.18
N ARG A 29 50.65 -21.43 -17.10
CA ARG A 29 51.37 -20.14 -16.92
C ARG A 29 50.66 -18.83 -17.28
N ALA A 30 50.69 -17.93 -16.30
CA ALA A 30 50.26 -16.55 -16.41
C ALA A 30 51.42 -15.62 -16.79
N GLN A 31 51.12 -14.54 -17.51
CA GLN A 31 51.90 -13.32 -17.46
C GLN A 31 50.99 -12.09 -17.63
N ARG A 32 51.37 -10.97 -17.04
CA ARG A 32 50.57 -9.73 -17.01
C ARG A 32 50.76 -8.94 -18.30
N THR A 33 49.66 -8.50 -18.91
CA THR A 33 49.65 -7.30 -19.76
C THR A 33 48.34 -6.54 -19.56
N ARG A 34 48.42 -5.22 -19.36
CA ARG A 34 47.27 -4.32 -19.36
C ARG A 34 46.95 -3.95 -20.81
N THR A 35 45.71 -4.13 -21.23
CA THR A 35 45.16 -3.45 -22.40
C THR A 35 43.73 -3.03 -22.07
N ALA A 36 43.40 -1.76 -22.33
CA ALA A 36 42.05 -1.24 -22.06
C ALA A 36 41.11 -1.54 -23.23
N LEU A 37 39.82 -1.70 -22.94
CA LEU A 37 38.75 -1.73 -23.93
C LEU A 37 37.57 -0.92 -23.38
N LEU A 38 37.30 0.22 -24.01
CA LEU A 38 36.04 0.95 -23.85
C LEU A 38 34.96 0.23 -24.67
N GLY A 39 33.74 0.11 -24.14
CA GLY A 39 32.62 -0.49 -24.89
C GLY A 39 31.52 -1.08 -24.00
N GLY A 40 30.80 -0.25 -23.25
CA GLY A 40 29.75 -0.73 -22.34
C GLY A 40 28.83 0.34 -21.74
N GLY A 41 28.70 1.51 -22.37
CA GLY A 41 27.96 2.66 -21.81
C GLY A 41 26.57 2.94 -22.37
N VAL A 42 26.13 2.24 -23.43
CA VAL A 42 24.98 2.68 -24.25
C VAL A 42 23.66 1.99 -23.86
N MET A 43 23.70 0.80 -23.26
CA MET A 43 22.47 0.03 -23.00
C MET A 43 21.75 0.41 -21.68
N LEU A 44 22.42 1.13 -20.78
CA LEU A 44 21.88 1.46 -19.45
C LEU A 44 20.95 2.70 -19.44
N MET A 45 21.07 3.60 -20.40
CA MET A 45 20.23 4.82 -20.47
C MET A 45 18.83 4.55 -21.06
N LEU A 46 18.65 3.51 -21.87
CA LEU A 46 17.36 3.12 -22.43
C LEU A 46 16.38 2.59 -21.36
N LEU A 47 16.88 2.06 -20.24
CA LEU A 47 16.04 1.64 -19.11
C LEU A 47 15.26 2.81 -18.50
N PHE A 48 15.92 3.97 -18.31
CA PHE A 48 15.26 5.15 -17.74
C PHE A 48 14.16 5.72 -18.66
N THR A 49 14.28 5.58 -19.97
CA THR A 49 13.31 6.17 -20.91
C THR A 49 12.00 5.37 -21.02
N ALA A 50 12.00 4.08 -20.64
CA ALA A 50 10.79 3.28 -20.59
C ALA A 50 9.95 3.57 -19.33
N VAL A 51 10.61 3.74 -18.18
CA VAL A 51 9.98 3.95 -16.86
C VAL A 51 9.05 5.17 -16.86
N SER A 52 9.56 6.35 -17.22
CA SER A 52 8.76 7.61 -17.20
C SER A 52 7.71 7.71 -18.31
N LEU A 53 7.58 6.71 -19.19
CA LEU A 53 6.63 6.69 -20.32
C LEU A 53 5.36 5.85 -20.06
N LEU A 54 5.35 5.09 -18.96
CA LEU A 54 4.19 4.32 -18.49
C LEU A 54 3.54 4.92 -17.23
N LEU A 55 4.32 5.54 -16.35
CA LEU A 55 3.88 6.27 -15.14
C LEU A 55 2.94 7.50 -15.40
N ALA A 56 2.39 7.64 -16.60
CA ALA A 56 1.69 8.85 -17.05
C ALA A 56 0.56 8.56 -18.07
N ARG A 57 -0.02 7.35 -18.08
CA ARG A 57 -1.06 6.97 -19.05
C ARG A 57 -2.46 6.76 -18.50
N ASP A 58 -2.61 6.37 -17.24
CA ASP A 58 -3.91 6.00 -16.67
C ASP A 58 -4.35 6.88 -15.48
N ASP A 59 -3.53 7.86 -15.07
CA ASP A 59 -3.82 8.90 -14.05
C ASP A 59 -4.89 9.95 -14.48
N GLU A 60 -5.85 9.60 -15.36
CA GLU A 60 -7.03 10.44 -15.65
C GLU A 60 -8.27 10.00 -14.84
N PRO A 61 -8.55 10.58 -13.66
CA PRO A 61 -9.83 10.40 -12.97
C PRO A 61 -10.95 11.06 -13.78
N ARG A 62 -11.73 10.24 -14.50
CA ARG A 62 -12.87 10.71 -15.30
C ARG A 62 -13.92 11.39 -14.41
N PRO A 63 -14.37 12.61 -14.72
CA PRO A 63 -15.28 13.35 -13.86
C PRO A 63 -16.68 12.71 -13.80
N LEU A 64 -17.11 12.34 -12.59
CA LEU A 64 -18.44 11.81 -12.31
C LEU A 64 -19.53 12.86 -12.58
N THR A 65 -20.20 12.77 -13.73
CA THR A 65 -21.24 13.72 -14.12
C THR A 65 -22.55 13.52 -13.35
N TYR A 66 -22.72 14.24 -12.25
CA TYR A 66 -24.02 14.36 -11.57
C TYR A 66 -25.09 14.90 -12.54
N ARG A 67 -26.19 14.17 -12.73
CA ARG A 67 -27.37 14.61 -13.49
C ARG A 67 -28.53 14.94 -12.54
N PRO A 68 -28.93 16.22 -12.39
CA PRO A 68 -30.20 16.55 -11.74
C PRO A 68 -31.38 16.14 -12.65
N MET A 69 -32.51 15.77 -12.04
CA MET A 69 -33.75 15.44 -12.76
C MET A 69 -34.37 16.68 -13.43
N ALA A 70 -35.06 16.45 -14.55
CA ALA A 70 -35.52 17.52 -15.44
C ALA A 70 -36.88 18.14 -15.05
N ALA A 71 -37.00 19.44 -15.31
CA ALA A 71 -38.27 20.16 -15.50
C ALA A 71 -38.13 21.11 -16.71
N ALA A 72 -39.23 21.41 -17.41
CA ALA A 72 -39.26 22.18 -18.67
C ALA A 72 -40.67 22.79 -18.88
N PRO A 73 -40.96 23.64 -19.91
CA PRO A 73 -40.08 24.16 -20.96
C PRO A 73 -40.21 25.67 -21.34
N ALA A 74 -39.15 26.24 -21.96
CA ALA A 74 -39.19 27.26 -23.04
C ALA A 74 -39.75 28.70 -22.73
N PRO A 75 -39.67 29.71 -23.64
CA PRO A 75 -39.10 29.71 -25.00
C PRO A 75 -38.17 30.90 -25.43
N ALA A 76 -37.30 30.59 -26.42
CA ALA A 76 -36.86 31.40 -27.57
C ALA A 76 -36.23 32.82 -27.45
N ARG A 77 -35.03 32.98 -28.06
CA ARG A 77 -34.84 33.70 -29.34
C ARG A 77 -33.47 33.45 -30.02
N LEU A 78 -33.44 33.67 -31.33
CA LEU A 78 -32.32 33.61 -32.30
C LEU A 78 -32.02 35.06 -32.81
N PRO A 79 -31.07 35.34 -33.75
CA PRO A 79 -29.93 34.56 -34.30
C PRO A 79 -28.58 35.33 -34.33
N ALA A 80 -27.49 34.72 -34.82
CA ALA A 80 -26.55 35.34 -35.79
C ALA A 80 -25.55 34.33 -36.41
N ALA A 81 -25.35 34.41 -37.73
CA ALA A 81 -24.25 33.84 -38.54
C ALA A 81 -24.04 34.79 -39.75
N PRO A 82 -22.90 34.79 -40.49
CA PRO A 82 -22.54 33.74 -41.47
C PRO A 82 -20.99 33.47 -41.47
N ALA A 83 -20.29 32.83 -42.42
CA ALA A 83 -20.60 32.47 -43.81
C ALA A 83 -19.88 31.20 -44.33
N ARG A 84 -20.10 30.89 -45.62
CA ARG A 84 -19.71 29.70 -46.41
C ARG A 84 -18.75 30.15 -47.57
N PRO A 85 -18.11 29.29 -48.40
CA PRO A 85 -18.83 28.36 -49.30
C PRO A 85 -18.11 27.02 -49.68
N SER A 86 -18.83 26.23 -50.49
CA SER A 86 -18.33 25.11 -51.34
C SER A 86 -18.63 25.48 -52.81
N PRO A 87 -18.19 24.71 -53.85
CA PRO A 87 -19.20 23.88 -54.57
C PRO A 87 -18.73 22.68 -55.46
N LEU A 88 -19.68 21.78 -55.78
CA LEU A 88 -19.85 20.94 -57.02
C LEU A 88 -18.78 19.88 -57.42
N ALA A 89 -19.03 18.89 -58.31
CA ALA A 89 -20.19 17.96 -58.55
C ALA A 89 -19.91 16.96 -59.71
N ALA A 90 -20.79 15.94 -59.87
CA ALA A 90 -21.03 15.12 -61.09
C ALA A 90 -19.93 14.08 -61.50
N GLU A 91 -20.19 12.98 -62.24
CA GLU A 91 -21.43 12.33 -62.72
C GLU A 91 -21.20 10.83 -63.11
N LYS A 92 -22.29 10.03 -63.16
CA LYS A 92 -22.52 8.80 -63.97
C LYS A 92 -21.58 7.56 -63.80
N LEU A 93 -21.80 6.40 -64.45
CA LEU A 93 -22.97 5.49 -64.62
C LEU A 93 -22.53 4.30 -65.52
N GLY A 94 -22.78 3.02 -65.16
CA GLY A 94 -22.84 1.93 -66.15
C GLY A 94 -22.24 0.55 -65.79
N ASN A 95 -23.13 -0.47 -65.75
CA ASN A 95 -23.03 -1.82 -66.35
C ASN A 95 -21.81 -2.76 -66.12
N ALA A 96 -21.95 -4.09 -66.09
CA ALA A 96 -23.11 -5.00 -65.89
C ALA A 96 -22.64 -6.48 -65.79
N ALA A 97 -23.53 -7.35 -65.28
CA ALA A 97 -23.56 -8.82 -65.48
C ALA A 97 -22.43 -9.71 -64.90
N ASP A 98 -22.57 -11.03 -64.77
CA ASP A 98 -23.68 -11.93 -64.35
C ASP A 98 -23.10 -13.37 -64.21
N ALA A 99 -23.76 -14.28 -63.47
CA ALA A 99 -23.60 -15.75 -63.54
C ALA A 99 -22.22 -16.34 -63.09
N ARG A 100 -21.90 -17.66 -63.01
CA ARG A 100 -22.55 -18.99 -62.70
C ARG A 100 -21.40 -20.04 -62.61
N VAL A 101 -21.44 -21.20 -61.94
CA VAL A 101 -22.28 -21.82 -60.88
C VAL A 101 -21.52 -23.04 -60.27
N SER A 102 -21.90 -23.57 -59.10
CA SER A 102 -21.28 -24.76 -58.47
C SER A 102 -21.49 -26.08 -59.24
N PRO A 103 -20.57 -27.06 -59.13
CA PRO A 103 -20.91 -28.31 -58.39
C PRO A 103 -19.72 -29.01 -57.68
N THR A 104 -19.76 -30.24 -57.13
CA THR A 104 -20.60 -31.01 -56.15
C THR A 104 -19.98 -32.46 -56.09
N ILE A 105 -20.36 -33.36 -55.15
CA ILE A 105 -20.12 -34.85 -55.16
C ILE A 105 -18.65 -35.28 -54.79
N ALA A 106 -18.29 -36.34 -54.04
CA ALA A 106 -18.92 -37.35 -53.12
C ALA A 106 -17.79 -38.21 -52.45
N ALA A 107 -17.96 -39.22 -51.57
CA ALA A 107 -18.88 -39.51 -50.44
C ALA A 107 -18.49 -40.86 -49.72
N ALA A 108 -19.25 -41.24 -48.66
CA ALA A 108 -19.32 -42.57 -48.00
C ALA A 108 -18.13 -43.00 -47.08
N THR A 109 -18.29 -43.87 -46.06
CA THR A 109 -19.38 -44.79 -45.62
C THR A 109 -19.74 -44.62 -44.12
N SER A 110 -21.00 -44.48 -43.69
CA SER A 110 -21.96 -45.54 -43.24
C SER A 110 -21.36 -46.61 -42.30
N ARG A 111 -21.93 -47.00 -41.14
CA ARG A 111 -23.31 -47.36 -40.70
C ARG A 111 -23.40 -47.19 -39.16
N ARG A 112 -24.46 -47.32 -38.32
CA ARG A 112 -25.96 -47.54 -38.24
C ARG A 112 -26.31 -47.31 -36.72
N ALA A 113 -27.52 -47.24 -36.13
CA ALA A 113 -28.93 -47.00 -36.50
C ALA A 113 -29.82 -46.85 -35.22
N THR A 114 -31.00 -46.20 -35.32
CA THR A 114 -32.32 -46.41 -34.65
C THR A 114 -32.42 -46.95 -33.18
N ARG A 115 -33.31 -46.48 -32.29
CA ARG A 115 -34.65 -45.80 -32.36
C ARG A 115 -34.73 -44.64 -31.32
N VAL A 116 -35.55 -43.57 -31.39
CA VAL A 116 -37.02 -43.41 -31.65
C VAL A 116 -37.85 -43.94 -30.45
N ASP A 117 -38.73 -43.19 -29.77
CA ASP A 117 -39.82 -42.28 -30.22
C ASP A 117 -39.95 -40.92 -29.50
N ALA A 118 -40.88 -40.06 -29.96
CA ALA A 118 -41.23 -38.75 -29.37
C ALA A 118 -42.70 -38.31 -29.63
N ALA A 119 -43.25 -37.42 -28.78
CA ALA A 119 -44.54 -36.74 -28.97
C ALA A 119 -44.68 -35.51 -28.02
N ALA A 120 -45.39 -34.42 -28.33
CA ALA A 120 -45.87 -33.91 -29.63
C ALA A 120 -46.31 -32.42 -29.58
N VAL A 121 -45.80 -31.63 -30.55
CA VAL A 121 -46.55 -30.60 -31.34
C VAL A 121 -46.90 -29.24 -30.67
N ALA A 122 -47.04 -28.20 -31.52
CA ALA A 122 -47.26 -26.78 -31.22
C ALA A 122 -48.38 -26.18 -32.12
N PRO A 123 -48.27 -24.94 -32.65
CA PRO A 123 -48.76 -23.63 -32.17
C PRO A 123 -50.04 -23.20 -32.97
N PRO A 124 -50.40 -21.92 -33.31
CA PRO A 124 -49.88 -20.57 -32.96
C PRO A 124 -50.97 -19.46 -32.71
N ALA A 125 -50.54 -18.19 -32.78
CA ALA A 125 -51.27 -16.95 -33.13
C ALA A 125 -51.59 -15.93 -32.00
N ASN A 126 -51.75 -14.65 -32.39
CA ASN A 126 -51.65 -13.45 -31.52
C ASN A 126 -52.93 -12.58 -31.50
N ALA A 127 -53.18 -11.94 -30.35
CA ALA A 127 -53.98 -10.69 -30.15
C ALA A 127 -55.52 -10.78 -30.42
N PRO A 128 -56.36 -9.79 -30.02
CA PRO A 128 -56.08 -8.45 -29.46
C PRO A 128 -56.86 -8.09 -28.16
N ARG A 129 -57.18 -6.79 -27.95
CA ARG A 129 -57.64 -6.14 -26.70
C ARG A 129 -59.17 -6.01 -26.51
N ALA A 130 -59.62 -6.25 -25.26
CA ALA A 130 -60.50 -5.43 -24.40
C ALA A 130 -62.05 -5.34 -24.55
N ARG A 131 -62.69 -5.13 -23.36
CA ARG A 131 -64.10 -4.76 -23.02
C ARG A 131 -65.21 -5.83 -23.18
N ALA A 132 -66.27 -5.89 -22.34
CA ALA A 132 -66.57 -5.25 -21.03
C ALA A 132 -67.80 -5.85 -20.30
N THR A 133 -67.94 -5.57 -18.98
CA THR A 133 -69.21 -5.49 -18.15
C THR A 133 -70.08 -6.76 -17.94
N THR A 134 -70.94 -6.94 -16.91
CA THR A 134 -71.42 -6.19 -15.69
C THR A 134 -71.29 -7.12 -14.43
N THR A 135 -71.66 -6.85 -13.14
CA THR A 135 -72.80 -6.18 -12.45
C THR A 135 -72.46 -5.58 -11.05
N GLU A 136 -73.46 -4.97 -10.38
CA GLU A 136 -73.42 -4.14 -9.14
C GLU A 136 -73.75 -4.94 -7.83
N ALA A 137 -73.93 -4.44 -6.58
CA ALA A 137 -74.17 -3.07 -6.03
C ALA A 137 -73.76 -2.96 -4.51
N THR A 138 -73.10 -1.87 -4.03
CA THR A 138 -73.58 -0.67 -3.22
C THR A 138 -74.01 -0.92 -1.75
N PRO A 139 -74.10 0.09 -0.81
CA PRO A 139 -73.90 1.57 -0.89
C PRO A 139 -72.98 2.23 0.21
N ARG A 140 -73.04 3.58 0.37
CA ARG A 140 -72.25 4.49 1.27
C ARG A 140 -73.15 5.15 2.39
N PRO A 141 -73.09 6.44 2.88
CA PRO A 141 -72.24 7.69 2.72
C PRO A 141 -71.25 7.90 3.93
N VAL A 142 -70.75 9.03 4.49
CA VAL A 142 -70.86 10.55 4.51
C VAL A 142 -69.42 11.10 4.86
N LEU A 143 -68.80 12.26 4.55
CA LEU A 143 -69.02 13.63 3.98
C LEU A 143 -68.78 14.82 5.03
N PRO A 144 -68.61 16.15 4.70
CA PRO A 144 -67.27 16.76 4.48
C PRO A 144 -67.01 18.31 4.75
N ARG A 145 -65.75 18.79 4.51
CA ARG A 145 -65.29 20.09 3.88
C ARG A 145 -65.48 21.52 4.49
N VAL A 146 -64.55 22.45 4.12
CA VAL A 146 -64.57 23.95 3.88
C VAL A 146 -63.13 24.51 4.14
N ALA A 147 -62.37 25.28 3.31
CA ALA A 147 -62.47 26.52 2.47
C ALA A 147 -62.34 27.87 3.25
N GLY A 148 -61.63 28.95 2.83
CA GLY A 148 -60.63 29.22 1.75
C GLY A 148 -60.30 30.75 1.55
N GLY A 149 -59.24 31.11 0.78
CA GLY A 149 -58.96 32.47 0.20
C GLY A 149 -58.24 33.55 1.08
N VAL A 150 -57.86 34.80 0.67
CA VAL A 150 -57.32 35.46 -0.58
C VAL A 150 -56.67 36.84 -0.17
N VAL A 151 -55.72 37.43 -0.97
CA VAL A 151 -55.18 38.85 -0.92
C VAL A 151 -54.24 39.19 0.28
N GLY A 152 -53.16 40.00 0.18
CA GLY A 152 -52.44 40.68 -0.93
C GLY A 152 -51.46 41.80 -0.45
N VAL A 153 -50.96 42.66 -1.38
CA VAL A 153 -50.20 43.94 -1.20
C VAL A 153 -48.65 43.91 -1.07
N GLN A 154 -47.97 44.85 -1.77
CA GLN A 154 -46.57 45.31 -1.62
C GLN A 154 -46.54 46.80 -1.21
N PRO A 155 -45.50 47.32 -0.52
CA PRO A 155 -44.38 48.05 -1.15
C PRO A 155 -42.99 47.54 -0.68
N LEU A 156 -41.85 47.62 -1.39
CA LEU A 156 -41.12 48.72 -2.09
C LEU A 156 -40.12 49.49 -1.20
N VAL A 157 -38.96 49.83 -1.80
CA VAL A 157 -37.82 50.65 -1.32
C VAL A 157 -36.67 49.87 -0.67
N ALA A 158 -35.44 50.32 -0.91
CA ALA A 158 -34.18 49.58 -0.72
C ALA A 158 -33.17 50.32 0.18
N ALA A 159 -32.19 49.58 0.71
CA ALA A 159 -30.87 50.10 1.08
C ALA A 159 -29.80 48.99 1.14
N THR A 160 -28.55 49.36 0.91
CA THR A 160 -27.34 48.52 1.02
C THR A 160 -26.87 48.34 2.46
N GLY A 161 -26.28 47.20 2.80
CA GLY A 161 -25.51 47.04 4.05
C GLY A 161 -24.88 45.65 4.18
N ALA A 162 -23.62 45.57 4.61
CA ALA A 162 -22.89 44.31 4.76
C ALA A 162 -22.67 43.94 6.23
N SER A 163 -22.92 42.67 6.56
CA SER A 163 -22.47 41.95 7.76
C SER A 163 -22.62 40.44 7.48
N SER A 164 -21.76 39.50 7.91
CA SER A 164 -20.83 39.34 9.03
C SER A 164 -21.46 38.90 10.36
N ARG A 165 -21.18 37.64 10.73
CA ARG A 165 -21.31 37.00 12.06
C ARG A 165 -22.70 36.60 12.57
N SER A 166 -22.94 35.30 12.48
CA SER A 166 -23.34 34.40 13.58
C SER A 166 -24.37 34.86 14.64
N THR A 167 -25.46 34.12 14.76
CA THR A 167 -26.21 33.96 16.01
C THR A 167 -26.41 32.48 16.33
N ALA A 168 -26.24 32.12 17.60
CA ALA A 168 -26.63 30.83 18.14
C ALA A 168 -27.57 31.09 19.33
N ALA A 169 -28.68 30.33 19.41
CA ALA A 169 -29.67 30.48 20.47
C ALA A 169 -29.97 29.11 21.11
N ARG A 170 -29.92 29.04 22.44
CA ARG A 170 -30.33 27.89 23.25
C ARG A 170 -31.75 28.13 23.78
N HIS A 171 -32.50 27.06 24.04
CA HIS A 171 -33.53 27.02 25.09
C HIS A 171 -33.33 25.76 25.94
N ALA A 172 -33.80 25.76 27.20
CA ALA A 172 -33.41 24.76 28.21
C ALA A 172 -34.46 24.56 29.33
N VAL A 173 -34.45 23.36 29.94
CA VAL A 173 -35.16 22.94 31.17
C VAL A 173 -34.28 21.87 31.85
N GLY A 174 -34.17 21.71 33.16
CA GLY A 174 -34.73 22.50 34.27
C GLY A 174 -35.21 21.64 35.45
N VAL A 175 -34.28 21.13 36.29
CA VAL A 175 -34.57 20.27 37.46
C VAL A 175 -33.74 20.73 38.67
N PRO A 176 -34.31 20.80 39.91
CA PRO A 176 -33.62 21.28 41.12
C PRO A 176 -32.88 20.17 41.91
N ALA A 177 -32.23 20.55 43.02
CA ALA A 177 -31.29 19.73 43.79
C ALA A 177 -31.88 19.08 45.06
N GLY A 178 -31.16 18.07 45.58
CA GLY A 178 -31.37 17.41 46.89
C GLY A 178 -30.07 16.76 47.38
N LEU A 179 -29.92 16.55 48.70
CA LEU A 179 -28.65 16.17 49.36
C LEU A 179 -28.75 14.89 50.22
N THR A 180 -27.58 14.41 50.66
CA THR A 180 -27.29 13.42 51.73
C THR A 180 -27.27 11.93 51.37
N GLY A 181 -26.41 11.17 52.08
CA GLY A 181 -26.37 9.69 52.08
C GLY A 181 -25.03 9.09 51.66
N SER A 182 -24.27 8.52 52.60
CA SER A 182 -22.98 7.83 52.33
C SER A 182 -22.87 6.51 53.10
N ILE A 183 -22.83 5.36 52.41
CA ILE A 183 -22.12 4.12 52.81
C ILE A 183 -21.63 3.40 51.53
N GLY A 184 -20.48 2.72 51.60
CA GLY A 184 -19.71 2.24 50.45
C GLY A 184 -20.13 0.94 49.73
N ARG A 185 -19.24 0.56 48.79
CA ARG A 185 -19.07 -0.68 48.00
C ARG A 185 -19.59 -0.75 46.55
N ASP A 186 -18.70 -1.32 45.73
CA ASP A 186 -18.83 -2.13 44.52
C ASP A 186 -19.30 -1.55 43.16
N SER A 187 -18.84 -2.23 42.09
CA SER A 187 -19.24 -2.16 40.67
C SER A 187 -18.94 -0.92 39.80
N SER A 188 -17.80 -0.98 39.10
CA SER A 188 -17.65 -0.88 37.62
C SER A 188 -18.67 -0.08 36.77
N ALA A 189 -18.22 1.04 36.20
CA ALA A 189 -18.55 1.58 34.86
C ALA A 189 -17.33 2.41 34.41
N VAL A 190 -16.75 2.30 33.20
CA VAL A 190 -17.33 2.42 31.84
C VAL A 190 -18.09 3.75 31.66
N GLN A 191 -17.36 4.83 31.42
CA GLN A 191 -17.91 6.05 30.83
C GLN A 191 -16.85 6.92 30.16
N GLY A 192 -17.19 7.46 28.98
CA GLY A 192 -16.53 8.61 28.37
C GLY A 192 -15.20 8.36 27.68
N ALA A 193 -15.23 8.21 26.36
CA ALA A 193 -14.15 8.77 25.54
C ALA A 193 -14.01 10.27 25.87
N PRO A 194 -12.80 10.83 25.99
CA PRO A 194 -12.65 12.25 26.29
C PRO A 194 -13.25 13.07 25.15
N ARG A 195 -14.35 13.77 25.43
CA ARG A 195 -14.82 14.86 24.56
C ARG A 195 -13.63 15.76 24.29
N ALA A 196 -13.27 15.92 23.02
CA ALA A 196 -12.18 16.79 22.62
C ALA A 196 -12.37 18.15 23.30
N ALA A 197 -11.46 18.50 24.21
CA ALA A 197 -11.45 19.83 24.78
C ALA A 197 -11.20 20.77 23.61
N ALA A 198 -12.19 21.61 23.29
CA ALA A 198 -12.04 22.63 22.28
C ALA A 198 -11.00 23.62 22.79
N PHE A 199 -9.74 23.37 22.44
CA PHE A 199 -8.65 24.29 22.65
C PHE A 199 -9.00 25.56 21.89
N SER A 200 -9.53 26.55 22.60
CA SER A 200 -9.71 27.90 22.08
C SER A 200 -8.34 28.37 21.64
N ALA A 201 -8.08 28.32 20.33
CA ALA A 201 -6.83 28.71 19.74
C ALA A 201 -6.58 30.17 20.10
N VAL A 202 -5.72 30.39 21.11
CA VAL A 202 -5.21 31.72 21.42
C VAL A 202 -4.50 32.18 20.15
N PRO A 203 -4.92 33.29 19.51
CA PRO A 203 -4.32 33.72 18.26
C PRO A 203 -2.86 34.07 18.53
N VAL A 204 -1.97 33.14 18.17
CA VAL A 204 -0.53 33.30 18.32
C VAL A 204 -0.14 34.51 17.48
N ARG A 205 0.26 35.60 18.15
CA ARG A 205 0.86 36.73 17.44
C ARG A 205 2.07 36.21 16.68
N PRO A 206 2.23 36.51 15.38
CA PRO A 206 3.38 36.03 14.63
C PRO A 206 4.66 36.56 15.28
N GLN A 207 5.39 35.68 15.97
CA GLN A 207 6.75 35.96 16.39
C GLN A 207 7.61 35.93 15.14
N ALA A 208 8.38 37.00 14.90
CA ALA A 208 9.39 37.00 13.86
C ALA A 208 10.41 35.91 14.19
N VAL A 209 10.47 34.87 13.36
CA VAL A 209 11.42 33.77 13.57
C VAL A 209 12.82 34.28 13.28
N THR A 210 13.72 34.09 14.23
CA THR A 210 15.15 34.33 14.01
C THR A 210 15.71 33.17 13.21
N LEU A 211 16.07 33.43 11.94
CA LEU A 211 16.60 32.43 11.03
C LEU A 211 18.12 32.42 11.00
N ALA A 212 18.71 31.25 10.82
CA ALA A 212 20.12 31.11 10.49
C ALA A 212 20.47 31.78 9.13
N ALA A 213 21.73 32.13 8.92
CA ALA A 213 22.20 32.69 7.65
C ALA A 213 22.21 31.63 6.52
N HIS A 214 22.14 32.06 5.26
CA HIS A 214 22.17 31.16 4.10
C HIS A 214 23.56 30.49 3.91
N PRO A 215 23.62 29.20 3.53
CA PRO A 215 22.50 28.25 3.45
C PRO A 215 22.03 27.81 4.85
N ARG A 216 20.71 27.67 5.03
CA ARG A 216 20.06 27.29 6.29
C ARG A 216 19.18 26.05 6.20
N LEU A 217 18.94 25.50 5.01
CA LEU A 217 18.13 24.30 4.79
C LEU A 217 19.03 23.10 4.49
N LEU A 218 19.01 22.11 5.40
CA LEU A 218 19.86 20.90 5.42
C LEU A 218 21.37 21.16 5.61
N LEU A 219 21.94 22.15 4.93
CA LEU A 219 23.36 22.49 4.87
C LEU A 219 23.77 23.53 5.92
N ASP A 220 23.45 23.27 7.18
CA ASP A 220 23.90 24.11 8.29
C ASP A 220 25.44 24.07 8.47
N SER A 221 25.97 24.94 9.34
CA SER A 221 27.42 25.01 9.63
C SER A 221 28.03 23.69 10.09
N SER A 222 27.30 22.84 10.84
CA SER A 222 27.77 21.53 11.27
C SER A 222 27.78 20.52 10.12
N THR A 223 26.67 20.42 9.36
CA THR A 223 26.59 19.57 8.16
C THR A 223 27.67 19.95 7.14
N LEU A 224 27.82 21.22 6.80
CA LEU A 224 28.85 21.68 5.85
C LEU A 224 30.27 21.41 6.34
N THR A 225 30.53 21.43 7.65
CA THR A 225 31.84 21.07 8.20
C THR A 225 32.14 19.59 7.98
N ALA A 226 31.18 18.70 8.29
CA ALA A 226 31.32 17.26 8.06
C ALA A 226 31.46 16.93 6.55
N LEU A 227 30.64 17.54 5.69
CA LEU A 227 30.73 17.34 4.24
C LEU A 227 32.08 17.82 3.67
N ARG A 228 32.60 18.97 4.12
CA ARG A 228 33.93 19.45 3.71
C ARG A 228 35.06 18.53 4.16
N GLN A 229 34.95 17.91 5.34
CA GLN A 229 35.90 16.89 5.81
C GLN A 229 35.83 15.62 4.94
N ARG A 230 34.63 15.11 4.63
CA ARG A 230 34.44 13.96 3.72
C ARG A 230 34.98 14.26 2.31
N ALA A 231 34.80 15.48 1.81
CA ALA A 231 35.34 15.91 0.52
C ALA A 231 36.88 15.99 0.51
N ALA A 232 37.49 16.58 1.55
CA ALA A 232 38.94 16.63 1.70
C ALA A 232 39.57 15.23 1.86
N ALA A 233 38.86 14.29 2.49
CA ALA A 233 39.24 12.88 2.58
C ALA A 233 39.00 12.07 1.29
N ASN A 234 38.40 12.67 0.25
CA ASN A 234 38.02 12.01 -1.01
C ASN A 234 37.20 10.73 -0.80
N THR A 235 36.14 10.80 0.01
CA THR A 235 35.24 9.64 0.21
C THR A 235 34.59 9.20 -1.13
N PRO A 236 34.18 7.92 -1.27
CA PRO A 236 33.50 7.44 -2.48
C PRO A 236 32.27 8.27 -2.83
N GLN A 237 31.49 8.68 -1.83
CA GLN A 237 30.30 9.50 -2.01
C GLN A 237 30.63 10.92 -2.52
N TRP A 238 31.72 11.53 -2.05
CA TRP A 238 32.20 12.80 -2.62
C TRP A 238 32.61 12.63 -4.09
N THR A 239 33.32 11.54 -4.40
CA THR A 239 33.80 11.25 -5.75
C THR A 239 32.63 11.04 -6.72
N ALA A 240 31.60 10.30 -6.30
CA ALA A 240 30.37 10.08 -7.07
C ALA A 240 29.56 11.39 -7.26
N LEU A 241 29.41 12.20 -6.22
CA LEU A 241 28.78 13.52 -6.31
C LEU A 241 29.54 14.43 -7.27
N LYS A 242 30.86 14.59 -7.10
CA LYS A 242 31.67 15.46 -7.95
C LYS A 242 31.63 15.00 -9.42
N ALA A 243 31.73 13.70 -9.69
CA ALA A 243 31.58 13.16 -11.04
C ALA A 243 30.18 13.41 -11.64
N THR A 244 29.14 13.47 -10.79
CA THR A 244 27.79 13.86 -11.21
C THR A 244 27.76 15.33 -11.62
N CYS A 245 28.33 16.24 -10.82
CA CYS A 245 28.41 17.67 -11.15
C CYS A 245 29.27 17.92 -12.41
N ASP A 246 30.46 17.32 -12.49
CA ASP A 246 31.35 17.37 -13.66
C ASP A 246 30.62 17.00 -14.96
N SER A 247 29.65 16.09 -14.89
CA SER A 247 28.90 15.59 -16.06
C SER A 247 27.88 16.57 -16.66
N TYR A 248 27.59 17.71 -16.03
CA TYR A 248 26.75 18.79 -16.60
C TYR A 248 27.54 20.05 -16.99
N ILE A 249 28.84 20.12 -16.66
CA ILE A 249 29.66 21.28 -16.97
C ILE A 249 29.91 21.38 -18.48
N GLY A 250 29.76 22.59 -19.03
CA GLY A 250 29.82 22.86 -20.47
C GLY A 250 28.52 22.56 -21.24
N GLY A 251 27.53 21.91 -20.63
CA GLY A 251 26.23 21.67 -21.25
C GLY A 251 25.22 22.80 -21.06
N THR A 252 24.13 22.74 -21.82
CA THR A 252 23.01 23.69 -21.74
C THR A 252 21.86 23.15 -20.89
N VAL A 253 21.12 24.02 -20.21
CA VAL A 253 19.84 23.66 -19.58
C VAL A 253 18.69 24.11 -20.48
N ALA A 254 17.81 23.16 -20.83
CA ALA A 254 16.58 23.41 -21.56
C ALA A 254 15.63 24.29 -20.75
N TYR A 255 14.54 24.74 -21.37
CA TYR A 255 13.40 25.28 -20.64
C TYR A 255 12.47 24.16 -20.19
N PRO A 256 11.61 24.36 -19.17
CA PRO A 256 10.57 23.39 -18.77
C PRO A 256 9.71 22.86 -19.93
N THR A 257 9.40 23.70 -20.91
CA THR A 257 8.65 23.32 -22.14
C THR A 257 9.53 22.84 -23.31
N GLY A 258 10.82 22.62 -23.08
CA GLY A 258 11.81 22.20 -24.08
C GLY A 258 11.98 20.69 -24.16
N ASN A 259 13.17 20.23 -24.60
CA ASN A 259 13.52 18.82 -24.51
C ASN A 259 13.60 18.40 -23.03
N GLN A 260 12.79 17.43 -22.63
CA GLN A 260 12.71 16.90 -21.27
C GLN A 260 13.93 16.01 -20.94
N TYR A 261 14.44 15.24 -21.90
CA TYR A 261 15.53 14.28 -21.72
C TYR A 261 16.64 14.46 -22.77
N PRO A 262 17.42 15.55 -22.74
CA PRO A 262 18.57 15.73 -23.61
C PRO A 262 19.81 14.97 -23.09
N ASP A 263 20.67 14.53 -24.00
CA ASP A 263 21.93 13.86 -23.65
C ASP A 263 22.89 14.78 -22.86
N LYS A 264 23.58 14.18 -21.88
CA LYS A 264 24.66 14.84 -21.13
C LYS A 264 25.75 15.37 -22.08
N PRO A 265 26.31 16.56 -21.84
CA PRO A 265 26.23 17.34 -20.59
C PRO A 265 24.99 18.24 -20.45
N ASN A 266 24.03 18.18 -21.37
CA ASN A 266 22.81 18.99 -21.25
C ASN A 266 21.87 18.45 -20.17
N LEU A 267 20.88 19.26 -19.80
CA LEU A 267 19.83 18.91 -18.85
C LEU A 267 18.46 19.41 -19.32
N GLY A 268 17.42 18.60 -19.11
CA GLY A 268 16.01 18.97 -19.28
C GLY A 268 15.21 18.66 -18.02
N SER A 269 13.89 18.84 -18.07
CA SER A 269 13.02 18.66 -16.90
C SER A 269 12.86 17.22 -16.44
N GLY A 270 13.02 16.23 -17.33
CA GLY A 270 12.40 14.92 -17.21
C GLY A 270 10.88 15.04 -17.06
N TYR A 271 10.24 14.02 -16.47
CA TYR A 271 8.84 14.08 -16.06
C TYR A 271 8.64 15.17 -15.00
N GLN A 272 7.98 16.27 -15.39
CA GLN A 272 7.53 17.35 -14.49
C GLN A 272 8.57 17.92 -13.50
N GLY A 273 9.85 17.92 -13.88
CA GLY A 273 10.94 18.45 -13.07
C GLY A 273 11.79 17.40 -12.34
N GLU A 274 11.48 16.10 -12.46
CA GLU A 274 12.22 15.00 -11.81
C GLU A 274 13.74 15.04 -12.07
N SER A 275 14.17 15.51 -13.24
CA SER A 275 15.59 15.61 -13.60
C SER A 275 16.23 16.92 -13.15
N TYR A 276 15.44 18.01 -13.02
CA TYR A 276 15.95 19.29 -12.55
C TYR A 276 16.34 19.25 -11.07
N LEU A 277 15.49 18.71 -10.19
CA LEU A 277 15.73 18.73 -8.74
C LEU A 277 17.05 18.05 -8.32
N PRO A 278 17.34 16.77 -8.68
CA PRO A 278 18.57 16.11 -8.25
C PRO A 278 19.83 16.72 -8.87
N ALA A 279 19.74 17.31 -10.07
CA ALA A 279 20.85 18.04 -10.68
C ALA A 279 21.11 19.38 -9.97
N LEU A 280 20.06 20.17 -9.70
CA LEU A 280 20.16 21.43 -8.94
C LEU A 280 20.79 21.21 -7.56
N LEU A 281 20.36 20.16 -6.85
CA LEU A 281 20.90 19.83 -5.53
C LEU A 281 22.34 19.28 -5.61
N ALA A 282 22.69 18.50 -6.63
CA ALA A 282 24.08 18.07 -6.84
C ALA A 282 25.01 19.28 -7.07
N GLU A 283 24.68 20.14 -8.03
CA GLU A 283 25.47 21.32 -8.39
C GLU A 283 25.59 22.31 -7.22
N GLY A 284 24.46 22.61 -6.55
CA GLY A 284 24.44 23.47 -5.37
C GLY A 284 25.27 22.92 -4.21
N MET A 285 25.27 21.60 -4.01
CA MET A 285 26.11 20.95 -2.99
C MET A 285 27.59 20.96 -3.37
N CYS A 286 27.94 20.66 -4.62
CA CYS A 286 29.30 20.79 -5.16
C CYS A 286 29.85 22.21 -4.97
N TYR A 287 29.05 23.24 -5.25
CA TYR A 287 29.36 24.63 -4.96
C TYR A 287 29.57 24.90 -3.47
N GLN A 288 28.59 24.57 -2.61
CA GLN A 288 28.64 24.88 -1.17
C GLN A 288 29.78 24.17 -0.44
N VAL A 289 30.13 22.94 -0.84
CA VAL A 289 31.27 22.21 -0.30
C VAL A 289 32.59 22.92 -0.66
N LEU A 290 32.78 23.27 -1.93
CA LEU A 290 34.06 23.76 -2.43
C LEU A 290 34.28 25.27 -2.26
N LYS A 291 33.24 26.11 -2.16
CA LYS A 291 33.41 27.58 -2.28
C LYS A 291 34.36 28.23 -1.29
N SER A 292 34.55 27.65 -0.10
CA SER A 292 35.48 28.15 0.93
C SER A 292 36.89 27.56 0.86
N SER A 293 37.11 26.48 0.10
CA SER A 293 38.40 25.77 0.01
C SER A 293 39.04 25.83 -1.39
N ASN A 294 38.21 25.90 -2.44
CA ASN A 294 38.62 26.10 -3.83
C ASN A 294 37.50 26.82 -4.61
N ALA A 295 37.40 28.13 -4.41
CA ALA A 295 36.39 28.96 -5.06
C ALA A 295 36.42 28.88 -6.60
N ALA A 296 37.61 28.73 -7.20
CA ALA A 296 37.76 28.59 -8.65
C ALA A 296 37.14 27.29 -9.19
N ALA A 297 37.27 26.18 -8.46
CA ALA A 297 36.58 24.93 -8.80
C ALA A 297 35.09 24.98 -8.45
N ALA A 298 34.67 25.75 -7.44
CA ALA A 298 33.26 25.88 -7.04
C ALA A 298 32.40 26.69 -8.03
N ALA A 299 33.00 27.71 -8.66
CA ALA A 299 32.32 28.64 -9.57
C ALA A 299 31.50 28.00 -10.71
N PRO A 300 32.01 27.01 -11.49
CA PRO A 300 31.22 26.39 -12.57
C PRO A 300 29.97 25.67 -12.08
N TYR A 301 30.04 24.94 -10.95
CA TYR A 301 28.86 24.27 -10.37
C TYR A 301 27.83 25.28 -9.87
N GLY A 302 28.30 26.35 -9.19
CA GLY A 302 27.43 27.44 -8.74
C GLY A 302 26.70 28.13 -9.90
N ALA A 303 27.41 28.39 -11.00
CA ALA A 303 26.82 28.94 -12.22
C ALA A 303 25.81 27.97 -12.87
N LYS A 304 26.09 26.66 -12.88
CA LYS A 304 25.15 25.64 -13.38
C LYS A 304 23.90 25.52 -12.51
N ALA A 305 24.04 25.50 -11.18
CA ALA A 305 22.91 25.52 -10.25
C ALA A 305 22.00 26.76 -10.45
N VAL A 306 22.59 27.95 -10.66
CA VAL A 306 21.84 29.16 -11.00
C VAL A 306 21.14 29.04 -12.36
N ASP A 307 21.81 28.53 -13.40
CA ASP A 307 21.20 28.27 -14.73
C ASP A 307 19.96 27.36 -14.57
N ILE A 308 20.08 26.23 -13.87
CA ILE A 308 18.96 25.31 -13.61
C ILE A 308 17.81 26.02 -12.87
N LEU A 309 18.09 26.70 -11.75
CA LEU A 309 17.07 27.36 -10.95
C LEU A 309 16.35 28.49 -11.70
N MET A 310 17.06 29.21 -12.58
CA MET A 310 16.46 30.24 -13.44
C MET A 310 15.61 29.66 -14.58
N LYS A 311 15.94 28.48 -15.09
CA LYS A 311 15.09 27.76 -16.06
C LYS A 311 13.84 27.20 -15.39
N MET A 312 13.98 26.62 -14.20
CA MET A 312 12.85 26.13 -13.40
C MET A 312 11.86 27.26 -13.08
N SER A 313 12.36 28.41 -12.63
CA SER A 313 11.54 29.55 -12.18
C SER A 313 11.01 30.45 -13.30
N MET A 314 11.02 30.00 -14.55
CA MET A 314 10.41 30.75 -15.66
C MET A 314 8.90 30.89 -15.47
N PRO A 315 8.30 32.08 -15.72
CA PRO A 315 6.86 32.29 -15.50
C PRO A 315 5.95 31.42 -16.39
N TYR A 316 4.86 30.95 -15.77
CA TYR A 316 3.69 30.41 -16.45
C TYR A 316 2.49 31.37 -16.24
N PRO A 317 1.67 31.65 -17.27
CA PRO A 317 1.80 31.21 -18.67
C PRO A 317 2.85 31.99 -19.48
N GLY A 318 3.18 31.46 -20.66
CA GLY A 318 3.76 32.23 -21.77
C GLY A 318 5.28 32.44 -21.79
N SER A 319 6.02 32.15 -20.72
CA SER A 319 7.48 32.38 -20.66
C SER A 319 8.32 31.09 -20.63
N ASN A 320 7.81 30.00 -21.22
CA ASN A 320 8.36 28.64 -21.12
C ASN A 320 8.38 28.02 -19.70
N GLY A 321 7.66 28.62 -18.74
CA GLY A 321 7.37 27.99 -17.44
C GLY A 321 6.42 26.80 -17.58
N TRP A 322 6.50 25.87 -16.62
CA TRP A 322 5.60 24.72 -16.51
C TRP A 322 4.27 25.12 -15.86
N ASP A 323 3.14 24.53 -16.26
CA ASP A 323 1.84 24.79 -15.64
C ASP A 323 1.76 24.11 -14.25
N PRO A 324 1.60 24.88 -13.15
CA PRO A 324 1.47 24.33 -11.79
C PRO A 324 0.28 23.39 -11.58
N CYS A 325 -0.69 23.38 -12.49
CA CYS A 325 -1.86 22.50 -12.49
C CYS A 325 -1.76 21.33 -13.47
N THR A 326 -0.61 21.12 -14.13
CA THR A 326 -0.37 19.86 -14.87
C THR A 326 -0.52 18.69 -13.91
N ASP A 327 -1.18 17.61 -14.36
CA ASP A 327 -1.28 16.35 -13.62
C ASP A 327 -1.70 16.57 -12.16
N SER A 328 -2.85 17.25 -11.98
CA SER A 328 -3.42 17.60 -10.68
C SER A 328 -2.48 18.30 -9.69
N GLY A 329 -1.40 18.94 -10.20
CA GLY A 329 -0.36 19.61 -9.39
C GLY A 329 0.83 18.72 -9.00
N TYR A 330 1.06 17.60 -9.69
CA TYR A 330 2.13 16.63 -9.42
C TYR A 330 3.51 17.28 -9.24
N GLY A 331 3.90 18.14 -10.20
CA GLY A 331 5.25 18.71 -10.30
C GLY A 331 5.71 19.58 -9.14
N ILE A 332 4.84 19.93 -8.17
CA ILE A 332 5.23 20.75 -7.02
C ILE A 332 6.31 20.06 -6.17
N ARG A 333 6.32 18.71 -6.15
CA ARG A 333 7.31 17.86 -5.49
C ARG A 333 8.74 18.03 -6.03
N PHE A 334 8.88 18.59 -7.23
CA PHE A 334 10.17 18.87 -7.86
C PHE A 334 10.44 20.37 -8.04
N TYR A 335 9.51 21.09 -8.66
CA TYR A 335 9.64 22.54 -8.88
C TYR A 335 9.60 23.32 -7.57
N GLY A 336 8.60 23.07 -6.72
CA GLY A 336 8.40 23.78 -5.46
C GLY A 336 9.55 23.56 -4.46
N VAL A 337 9.95 22.29 -4.28
CA VAL A 337 11.12 21.92 -3.46
C VAL A 337 12.40 22.56 -4.02
N GLY A 338 12.60 22.52 -5.33
CA GLY A 338 13.75 23.12 -6.00
C GLY A 338 13.83 24.65 -5.86
N TYR A 339 12.69 25.35 -5.85
CA TYR A 339 12.67 26.79 -5.59
C TYR A 339 13.19 27.14 -4.20
N GLY A 340 12.78 26.40 -3.16
CA GLY A 340 13.22 26.65 -1.79
C GLY A 340 14.69 26.29 -1.56
N LEU A 341 15.05 25.03 -1.80
CA LEU A 341 16.43 24.55 -1.57
C LEU A 341 17.44 25.23 -2.52
N GLY A 342 17.07 25.44 -3.78
CA GLY A 342 17.93 26.16 -4.74
C GLY A 342 18.18 27.61 -4.32
N TYR A 343 17.13 28.35 -3.92
CA TYR A 343 17.28 29.73 -3.44
C TYR A 343 18.19 29.82 -2.23
N ASP A 344 18.11 28.85 -1.31
CA ASP A 344 18.97 28.78 -0.13
C ASP A 344 20.43 28.42 -0.48
N TRP A 345 20.63 27.45 -1.37
CA TRP A 345 21.97 26.89 -1.66
C TRP A 345 22.80 27.71 -2.64
N VAL A 346 22.20 28.56 -3.48
CA VAL A 346 22.93 29.54 -4.32
C VAL A 346 22.56 31.00 -4.05
N TYR A 347 22.02 31.29 -2.86
CA TYR A 347 21.61 32.65 -2.43
C TYR A 347 22.62 33.76 -2.77
N ASP A 348 23.90 33.50 -2.52
CA ASP A 348 25.00 34.45 -2.68
C ASP A 348 25.47 34.64 -4.14
N LEU A 349 24.96 33.84 -5.07
CA LEU A 349 25.17 33.99 -6.51
C LEU A 349 23.98 34.66 -7.23
N LEU A 350 22.80 34.68 -6.61
CA LEU A 350 21.59 35.23 -7.21
C LEU A 350 21.53 36.75 -7.07
N THR A 351 21.27 37.45 -8.17
CA THR A 351 20.90 38.88 -8.14
C THR A 351 19.51 39.09 -7.53
N ALA A 352 19.23 40.30 -7.03
CA ALA A 352 17.94 40.63 -6.41
C ALA A 352 16.75 40.37 -7.36
N SER A 353 16.87 40.67 -8.66
CA SER A 353 15.83 40.39 -9.66
C SER A 353 15.62 38.90 -9.91
N GLN A 354 16.68 38.08 -9.90
CA GLN A 354 16.56 36.62 -9.95
C GLN A 354 15.87 36.07 -8.71
N ARG A 355 16.24 36.55 -7.52
CA ARG A 355 15.57 36.18 -6.25
C ARG A 355 14.07 36.52 -6.30
N THR A 356 13.70 37.71 -6.78
CA THR A 356 12.29 38.08 -7.02
C THR A 356 11.60 37.15 -8.02
N GLN A 357 12.20 36.83 -9.17
CA GLN A 357 11.60 35.88 -10.12
C GLN A 357 11.33 34.52 -9.46
N ILE A 358 12.29 33.98 -8.71
CA ILE A 358 12.17 32.68 -8.06
C ILE A 358 11.03 32.70 -7.03
N TYR A 359 10.99 33.66 -6.10
CA TYR A 359 9.93 33.67 -5.08
C TYR A 359 8.56 34.03 -5.65
N THR A 360 8.46 34.87 -6.70
CA THR A 360 7.19 35.15 -7.39
C THR A 360 6.65 33.91 -8.07
N THR A 361 7.48 33.14 -8.80
CA THR A 361 7.05 31.87 -9.40
C THR A 361 6.69 30.84 -8.32
N ALA A 362 7.47 30.73 -7.25
CA ALA A 362 7.20 29.82 -6.13
C ALA A 362 5.86 30.13 -5.42
N ASN A 363 5.56 31.40 -5.18
CA ASN A 363 4.27 31.84 -4.63
C ASN A 363 3.10 31.47 -5.55
N ALA A 364 3.27 31.55 -6.88
CA ALA A 364 2.23 31.18 -7.84
C ALA A 364 1.95 29.66 -7.85
N TRP A 365 2.99 28.83 -7.69
CA TRP A 365 2.83 27.37 -7.52
C TRP A 365 2.06 27.03 -6.24
N ILE A 366 2.43 27.63 -5.11
CA ILE A 366 1.69 27.44 -3.84
C ILE A 366 0.23 27.88 -3.98
N ALA A 367 -0.03 29.06 -4.56
CA ALA A 367 -1.39 29.59 -4.74
C ALA A 367 -2.26 28.79 -5.72
N ALA A 368 -1.66 28.07 -6.67
CA ALA A 368 -2.38 27.13 -7.55
C ALA A 368 -2.78 25.85 -6.80
N TRP A 369 -1.92 25.36 -5.92
CA TRP A 369 -2.12 24.15 -5.12
C TRP A 369 -3.14 24.35 -3.99
N GLU A 370 -3.07 25.48 -3.29
CA GLU A 370 -3.95 25.86 -2.17
C GLU A 370 -5.34 26.34 -2.61
N LYS A 371 -5.60 26.36 -3.92
CA LYS A 371 -6.88 26.78 -4.48
C LYS A 371 -7.92 25.69 -4.22
N SER A 372 -8.76 25.89 -3.22
CA SER A 372 -9.91 25.00 -2.94
C SER A 372 -10.80 24.84 -4.18
N GLY A 373 -11.19 23.59 -4.48
CA GLY A 373 -11.85 23.23 -5.75
C GLY A 373 -10.98 23.44 -7.01
N GLY A 374 -9.67 23.60 -6.86
CA GLY A 374 -8.68 23.71 -7.92
C GLY A 374 -8.11 22.35 -8.36
N CYS A 375 -7.03 22.38 -9.14
CA CYS A 375 -6.43 21.18 -9.74
C CYS A 375 -5.92 20.16 -8.71
N ALA A 376 -5.38 20.63 -7.58
CA ALA A 376 -4.89 19.77 -6.50
C ALA A 376 -5.95 19.47 -5.41
N SER A 377 -7.22 19.87 -5.60
CA SER A 377 -8.26 19.78 -4.56
C SER A 377 -8.42 18.39 -3.96
N PHE A 378 -8.34 17.33 -4.78
CA PHE A 378 -8.41 15.94 -4.33
C PHE A 378 -7.40 15.63 -3.20
N ALA A 379 -6.17 16.16 -3.28
CA ALA A 379 -5.12 15.96 -2.29
C ALA A 379 -5.01 17.11 -1.25
N TYR A 380 -5.41 18.33 -1.62
CA TYR A 380 -5.30 19.50 -0.73
C TYR A 380 -6.45 19.61 0.27
N ASP A 381 -7.70 19.34 -0.14
CA ASP A 381 -8.89 19.55 0.68
C ASP A 381 -9.16 18.35 1.64
N GLY A 382 -8.51 17.19 1.44
CA GLY A 382 -8.70 15.95 2.22
C GLY A 382 -7.65 15.65 3.31
N ASN A 383 -7.38 14.36 3.56
CA ASN A 383 -6.38 13.90 4.53
C ASN A 383 -4.96 14.38 4.15
N PRO A 384 -4.09 14.74 5.12
CA PRO A 384 -2.77 15.35 4.89
C PRO A 384 -1.71 14.30 4.52
N ILE A 385 -2.01 13.49 3.51
CA ILE A 385 -1.28 12.30 3.10
C ILE A 385 -1.35 12.11 1.58
N GLY A 386 -0.58 11.16 1.08
CA GLY A 386 -0.42 10.88 -0.33
C GLY A 386 0.77 11.60 -0.95
N ASN A 387 1.36 10.99 -1.97
CA ASN A 387 2.57 11.46 -2.67
C ASN A 387 2.46 12.92 -3.17
N TYR A 388 1.26 13.35 -3.56
CA TYR A 388 0.89 14.70 -3.95
C TYR A 388 0.99 15.68 -2.77
N TYR A 389 0.32 15.39 -1.65
CA TYR A 389 0.34 16.25 -0.46
C TYR A 389 1.74 16.33 0.14
N ALA A 390 2.49 15.22 0.18
CA ALA A 390 3.86 15.20 0.66
C ALA A 390 4.75 16.20 -0.10
N GLY A 391 4.67 16.21 -1.43
CA GLY A 391 5.39 17.16 -2.28
C GLY A 391 5.06 18.63 -1.98
N TYR A 392 3.78 18.96 -1.80
CA TYR A 392 3.33 20.31 -1.41
C TYR A 392 3.82 20.69 -0.01
N PHE A 393 3.69 19.78 0.97
CA PHE A 393 4.09 19.98 2.35
C PHE A 393 5.58 20.30 2.47
N HIS A 394 6.44 19.59 1.73
CA HIS A 394 7.86 19.88 1.63
C HIS A 394 8.12 21.23 0.94
N ALA A 395 7.57 21.43 -0.26
CA ALA A 395 7.78 22.66 -1.04
C ALA A 395 7.45 23.93 -0.24
N LYS A 396 6.32 23.96 0.46
CA LYS A 396 5.89 25.11 1.25
C LYS A 396 6.81 25.39 2.45
N ALA A 397 7.36 24.36 3.08
CA ALA A 397 8.37 24.51 4.13
C ALA A 397 9.62 25.23 3.59
N VAL A 398 10.23 24.69 2.54
CA VAL A 398 11.49 25.21 2.00
C VAL A 398 11.33 26.57 1.32
N ILE A 399 10.24 26.82 0.59
CA ILE A 399 9.97 28.14 -0.03
C ILE A 399 9.82 29.21 1.05
N SER A 400 9.04 28.95 2.11
CA SER A 400 8.77 29.95 3.15
C SER A 400 10.00 30.22 4.03
N LEU A 401 10.79 29.20 4.38
CA LEU A 401 12.02 29.36 5.17
C LEU A 401 13.20 29.93 4.36
N ALA A 402 13.38 29.53 3.10
CA ALA A 402 14.43 30.11 2.26
C ALA A 402 14.16 31.60 2.01
N THR A 403 12.96 31.95 1.56
CA THR A 403 12.67 33.29 1.03
C THR A 403 12.20 34.31 2.08
N TYR A 404 12.06 33.91 3.35
CA TYR A 404 11.49 34.69 4.47
C TYR A 404 11.96 36.16 4.58
N GLY A 405 13.24 36.42 4.33
CA GLY A 405 13.83 37.76 4.48
C GLY A 405 13.51 38.75 3.36
N GLU A 406 12.97 38.29 2.22
CA GLU A 406 12.79 39.10 1.01
C GLU A 406 11.43 38.91 0.32
N ASN A 407 10.82 37.73 0.43
CA ASN A 407 9.50 37.42 -0.13
C ASN A 407 8.38 37.93 0.80
N PRO A 408 7.54 38.90 0.38
CA PRO A 408 6.48 39.45 1.24
C PRO A 408 5.43 38.42 1.68
N SER A 409 5.26 37.32 0.95
CA SER A 409 4.31 36.24 1.28
C SER A 409 4.89 35.21 2.26
N ALA A 410 6.21 35.11 2.38
CA ALA A 410 6.87 34.02 3.11
C ALA A 410 6.57 34.00 4.63
N PRO A 411 6.51 35.13 5.36
CA PRO A 411 6.13 35.10 6.78
C PRO A 411 4.71 34.58 7.02
N ALA A 412 3.77 34.86 6.12
CA ALA A 412 2.40 34.33 6.20
C ALA A 412 2.36 32.84 5.83
N GLN A 413 3.04 32.44 4.76
CA GLN A 413 3.11 31.04 4.32
C GLN A 413 3.84 30.14 5.34
N TRP A 414 4.87 30.65 6.02
CA TRP A 414 5.51 29.97 7.17
C TRP A 414 4.55 29.83 8.36
N THR A 415 3.79 30.87 8.67
CA THR A 415 2.82 30.84 9.78
C THR A 415 1.71 29.81 9.54
N ASP A 416 1.19 29.72 8.31
CA ASP A 416 0.23 28.67 7.95
C ASP A 416 0.88 27.28 7.89
N TRP A 417 2.11 27.16 7.35
CA TRP A 417 2.80 25.87 7.33
C TRP A 417 3.00 25.31 8.74
N LEU A 418 3.54 26.10 9.66
CA LEU A 418 3.83 25.62 11.02
C LEU A 418 2.54 25.43 11.84
N GLY A 419 1.62 26.39 11.78
CA GLY A 419 0.41 26.40 12.62
C GLY A 419 -0.72 25.51 12.11
N ASN A 420 -0.95 25.48 10.80
CA ASN A 420 -2.07 24.78 10.17
C ASN A 420 -1.62 23.46 9.53
N GLN A 421 -0.77 23.51 8.50
CA GLN A 421 -0.40 22.29 7.74
C GLN A 421 0.35 21.28 8.61
N PHE A 422 1.35 21.72 9.39
CA PHE A 422 2.02 20.87 10.38
C PHE A 422 1.17 20.73 11.66
N GLY A 423 0.95 21.82 12.38
CA GLY A 423 0.41 21.79 13.74
C GLY A 423 -1.04 21.32 13.89
N ALA A 424 -1.89 21.55 12.89
CA ALA A 424 -3.32 21.19 12.93
C ALA A 424 -3.69 20.00 12.04
N ARG A 425 -2.91 19.71 10.98
CA ARG A 425 -3.16 18.58 10.07
C ARG A 425 -2.14 17.45 10.24
N VAL A 426 -0.90 17.61 9.78
CA VAL A 426 0.09 16.53 9.70
C VAL A 426 0.44 15.94 11.07
N GLN A 427 0.77 16.74 12.09
CA GLN A 427 1.20 16.22 13.40
C GLN A 427 0.12 15.34 14.07
N PRO A 428 -1.15 15.79 14.23
CA PRO A 428 -2.17 14.94 14.85
C PRO A 428 -2.52 13.72 13.99
N TYR A 429 -2.55 13.85 12.66
CA TYR A 429 -2.87 12.74 11.75
C TYR A 429 -1.78 11.66 11.76
N TYR A 430 -0.50 12.04 11.68
CA TYR A 430 0.61 11.09 11.66
C TYR A 430 0.80 10.41 13.02
N ARG A 431 0.49 11.10 14.13
CA ARG A 431 0.46 10.48 15.46
C ARG A 431 -0.64 9.40 15.58
N LEU A 432 -1.75 9.54 14.85
CA LEU A 432 -2.84 8.56 14.84
C LEU A 432 -2.57 7.41 13.87
N HIS A 433 -2.22 7.71 12.62
CA HIS A 433 -2.20 6.75 11.51
C HIS A 433 -0.80 6.34 11.03
N MET A 434 0.26 7.08 11.37
CA MET A 434 1.63 6.83 10.84
C MET A 434 2.69 6.62 11.95
N LEU A 435 2.25 6.42 13.20
CA LEU A 435 3.11 6.09 14.34
C LEU A 435 3.70 4.68 14.19
N GLY A 436 5.01 4.54 14.33
CA GLY A 436 5.72 3.32 13.96
C GLY A 436 5.99 3.20 12.45
N GLY A 437 5.76 4.29 11.70
CA GLY A 437 6.08 4.38 10.29
C GLY A 437 5.14 3.56 9.40
N GLY A 438 5.54 3.42 8.14
CA GLY A 438 4.71 2.88 7.08
C GLY A 438 4.42 3.92 6.00
N TRP A 439 3.79 3.45 4.93
CA TRP A 439 3.21 4.31 3.91
C TRP A 439 2.05 3.54 3.25
N PRO A 440 0.87 4.14 3.05
CA PRO A 440 -0.31 3.42 2.59
C PRO A 440 -0.44 3.30 1.07
N GLU A 441 0.44 3.95 0.30
CA GLU A 441 0.42 3.92 -1.17
C GLU A 441 1.35 2.86 -1.77
N GLY A 442 1.79 1.88 -0.99
CA GLY A 442 2.71 0.85 -1.47
C GLY A 442 4.17 1.31 -1.60
N TYR A 443 5.07 0.33 -1.54
CA TYR A 443 6.52 0.56 -1.44
C TYR A 443 7.29 0.37 -2.74
N GLY A 444 6.71 -0.25 -3.78
CA GLY A 444 7.35 -0.40 -5.09
C GLY A 444 7.56 0.92 -5.82
N ASN A 445 6.63 1.88 -5.65
CA ASN A 445 6.58 3.11 -6.45
C ASN A 445 6.47 4.38 -5.61
N TYR A 446 5.51 4.47 -4.68
CA TYR A 446 5.14 5.76 -4.08
C TYR A 446 5.84 6.09 -2.77
N ALA A 447 6.03 5.12 -1.86
CA ALA A 447 6.60 5.38 -0.53
C ALA A 447 7.95 6.13 -0.51
N PRO A 448 8.97 5.83 -1.36
CA PRO A 448 10.31 6.41 -1.18
C PRO A 448 10.35 7.95 -1.21
N LEU A 449 9.75 8.55 -2.25
CA LEU A 449 9.71 10.01 -2.41
C LEU A 449 8.72 10.67 -1.44
N SER A 450 7.63 10.00 -1.09
CA SER A 450 6.69 10.47 -0.08
C SER A 450 7.34 10.56 1.31
N ILE A 451 8.03 9.50 1.74
CA ILE A 451 8.77 9.47 3.00
C ILE A 451 9.86 10.55 3.00
N LEU A 452 10.53 10.82 1.86
CA LEU A 452 11.53 11.90 1.75
C LEU A 452 10.90 13.26 2.06
N ASN A 453 9.81 13.57 1.35
CA ASN A 453 9.12 14.85 1.43
C ASN A 453 8.42 15.08 2.78
N MET A 454 7.98 14.02 3.47
CA MET A 454 7.48 14.13 4.84
C MET A 454 8.62 14.21 5.89
N SER A 455 9.81 13.67 5.60
CA SER A 455 10.92 13.61 6.57
C SER A 455 11.85 14.83 6.57
N LEU A 456 12.21 15.36 5.40
CA LEU A 456 13.16 16.47 5.29
C LEU A 456 12.70 17.78 5.98
N PRO A 457 11.41 18.19 5.92
CA PRO A 457 10.96 19.43 6.56
C PRO A 457 11.24 19.50 8.06
N ALA A 458 11.18 18.39 8.78
CA ALA A 458 11.52 18.36 10.21
C ALA A 458 13.00 18.72 10.46
N ARG A 459 13.91 18.28 9.58
CA ARG A 459 15.34 18.66 9.63
C ARG A 459 15.55 20.11 9.18
N GLU A 460 14.85 20.55 8.15
CA GLU A 460 14.99 21.90 7.58
C GLU A 460 14.49 22.99 8.52
N VAL A 461 13.36 22.76 9.18
CA VAL A 461 12.90 23.59 10.29
C VAL A 461 13.94 23.65 11.40
N LYS A 462 14.55 22.51 11.75
CA LYS A 462 15.60 22.43 12.77
C LYS A 462 16.85 23.22 12.39
N THR A 463 17.34 23.10 11.16
CA THR A 463 18.54 23.84 10.71
C THR A 463 18.27 25.33 10.48
N ALA A 464 17.07 25.70 10.03
CA ALA A 464 16.72 27.10 9.75
C ALA A 464 16.35 27.91 10.99
N THR A 465 15.66 27.29 11.95
CA THR A 465 15.00 27.99 13.08
C THR A 465 15.50 27.55 14.47
N GLY A 466 16.20 26.41 14.57
CA GLY A 466 16.54 25.75 15.83
C GLY A 466 15.40 24.92 16.46
N GLN A 467 14.15 25.10 16.00
CA GLN A 467 12.97 24.40 16.53
C GLN A 467 13.04 22.89 16.25
N ASP A 468 12.82 22.09 17.29
CA ASP A 468 12.78 20.64 17.20
C ASP A 468 11.34 20.16 17.05
N LEU A 469 10.98 19.62 15.88
CA LEU A 469 9.66 19.02 15.64
C LEU A 469 9.63 17.53 15.99
N LEU A 470 10.78 16.85 15.94
CA LEU A 470 10.89 15.44 16.31
C LEU A 470 10.69 15.26 17.81
N HIS A 471 11.38 16.07 18.63
CA HIS A 471 11.37 16.01 20.09
C HIS A 471 10.43 17.04 20.75
N ALA A 472 9.43 17.53 20.01
CA ALA A 472 8.40 18.42 20.54
C ALA A 472 7.50 17.72 21.58
N SER A 473 6.77 18.50 22.39
CA SER A 473 5.76 17.97 23.33
C SER A 473 4.60 17.26 22.63
N ALA A 474 4.34 17.61 21.37
CA ALA A 474 3.57 16.84 20.41
C ALA A 474 4.54 16.37 19.30
N PRO A 475 5.23 15.23 19.48
CA PRO A 475 6.37 14.84 18.65
C PRO A 475 5.95 14.40 17.25
N TYR A 476 6.88 14.49 16.30
CA TYR A 476 6.71 14.01 14.93
C TYR A 476 7.78 12.94 14.62
N THR A 477 7.54 11.70 15.06
CA THR A 477 8.50 10.59 15.05
C THR A 477 8.69 9.89 13.71
N PHE A 478 7.81 10.15 12.74
CA PHE A 478 7.84 9.55 11.39
C PHE A 478 9.23 9.48 10.70
N PRO A 479 10.11 10.51 10.77
CA PRO A 479 11.42 10.48 10.13
C PRO A 479 12.40 9.42 10.70
N VAL A 480 12.13 8.88 11.89
CA VAL A 480 12.93 7.81 12.52
C VAL A 480 12.16 6.50 12.66
N ASP A 481 10.84 6.55 12.79
CA ASP A 481 9.97 5.37 12.89
C ASP A 481 10.02 4.48 11.63
N SER A 482 10.15 5.10 10.45
CA SER A 482 10.26 4.42 9.15
C SER A 482 11.38 3.35 9.09
N ALA A 483 12.36 3.42 10.00
CA ALA A 483 13.46 2.46 10.09
C ALA A 483 13.01 1.06 10.55
N ASP A 484 12.16 0.97 11.58
CA ASP A 484 11.69 -0.34 12.03
C ASP A 484 10.70 -0.93 11.03
N TYR A 485 9.80 -0.11 10.48
CA TYR A 485 8.88 -0.55 9.43
C TYR A 485 9.66 -1.15 8.24
N SER A 486 10.66 -0.44 7.71
CA SER A 486 11.43 -0.92 6.56
C SER A 486 12.27 -2.18 6.85
N MET A 487 12.86 -2.31 8.04
CA MET A 487 13.57 -3.54 8.42
C MET A 487 12.64 -4.75 8.61
N HIS A 488 11.44 -4.54 9.16
CA HIS A 488 10.53 -5.63 9.51
C HIS A 488 9.57 -6.04 8.39
N PHE A 489 9.14 -5.12 7.52
CA PHE A 489 8.22 -5.40 6.40
C PHE A 489 8.92 -5.76 5.08
N THR A 490 10.23 -5.58 4.95
CA THR A 490 10.97 -6.21 3.84
C THR A 490 11.02 -7.73 4.02
N TRP A 491 10.72 -8.49 2.96
CA TRP A 491 10.73 -9.96 2.97
C TRP A 491 12.11 -10.50 3.40
N PRO A 492 12.20 -11.72 3.98
CA PRO A 492 13.47 -12.27 4.45
C PRO A 492 14.59 -12.33 3.40
N SER A 493 14.25 -12.51 2.11
CA SER A 493 15.21 -12.45 1.00
C SER A 493 15.95 -11.11 0.82
N LEU A 494 15.44 -10.02 1.42
CA LEU A 494 15.91 -8.63 1.24
C LEU A 494 15.76 -8.06 -0.18
N VAL A 495 15.18 -8.83 -1.11
CA VAL A 495 14.95 -8.40 -2.52
C VAL A 495 13.61 -7.68 -2.67
N TYR A 496 12.59 -8.08 -1.91
CA TYR A 496 11.22 -7.58 -2.01
C TYR A 496 10.80 -6.87 -0.73
N PHE A 497 10.14 -5.73 -0.87
CA PHE A 497 9.32 -5.15 0.18
C PHE A 497 7.96 -5.89 0.27
N ASP A 498 7.18 -5.64 1.32
CA ASP A 498 5.78 -6.06 1.39
C ASP A 498 4.99 -5.47 0.20
N ASP A 499 4.57 -6.33 -0.73
CA ASP A 499 3.92 -6.02 -2.01
C ASP A 499 2.41 -5.73 -1.87
N ARG A 500 2.02 -5.11 -0.74
CA ARG A 500 0.69 -4.54 -0.57
C ARG A 500 0.56 -3.17 -1.22
N ASP A 501 -0.68 -2.72 -1.32
CA ASP A 501 -1.06 -1.43 -1.90
C ASP A 501 -0.58 -1.27 -3.35
N ASP A 502 -0.62 -0.05 -3.89
CA ASP A 502 -0.42 0.18 -5.32
C ASP A 502 1.03 -0.03 -5.78
N ASN A 503 1.20 -0.72 -6.91
CA ASN A 503 2.48 -1.13 -7.47
C ASN A 503 2.33 -1.25 -9.00
N HIS A 504 3.23 -0.64 -9.77
CA HIS A 504 3.11 -0.58 -11.24
C HIS A 504 4.15 -1.46 -11.94
N SER A 505 3.75 -2.09 -13.06
CA SER A 505 4.71 -2.72 -13.97
C SER A 505 5.21 -1.74 -15.04
N ASN A 506 6.50 -1.85 -15.35
CA ASN A 506 7.13 -1.17 -16.49
C ASN A 506 6.98 -1.95 -17.81
N GLY A 507 6.37 -3.14 -17.78
CA GLY A 507 6.18 -4.00 -18.96
C GLY A 507 7.47 -4.57 -19.56
N ASP A 508 8.61 -4.40 -18.88
CA ASP A 508 9.92 -4.86 -19.31
C ASP A 508 10.39 -6.04 -18.43
N PRO A 509 10.38 -7.29 -18.94
CA PRO A 509 10.90 -8.45 -18.22
C PRO A 509 12.44 -8.47 -18.10
N SER A 510 13.15 -7.41 -18.50
CA SER A 510 14.57 -7.19 -18.17
C SER A 510 14.76 -6.35 -16.89
N SER A 511 13.76 -5.57 -16.50
CA SER A 511 13.79 -4.69 -15.33
C SER A 511 13.49 -5.43 -14.03
N PRO A 512 13.96 -4.95 -12.88
CA PRO A 512 13.59 -5.51 -11.58
C PRO A 512 12.07 -5.49 -11.36
N PRO A 513 11.47 -6.56 -10.82
CA PRO A 513 10.02 -6.65 -10.64
C PRO A 513 9.44 -5.58 -9.70
N PRO A 514 8.13 -5.29 -9.78
CA PRO A 514 7.43 -4.49 -8.79
C PRO A 514 7.70 -4.96 -7.34
N GLY A 515 7.63 -4.05 -6.38
CA GLY A 515 7.99 -4.33 -4.99
C GLY A 515 9.49 -4.60 -4.72
N THR A 516 10.38 -4.62 -5.73
CA THR A 516 11.83 -4.76 -5.50
C THR A 516 12.34 -3.61 -4.61
N THR A 517 13.08 -3.94 -3.55
CA THR A 517 13.46 -3.03 -2.48
C THR A 517 14.41 -1.90 -2.96
N PRO A 518 14.00 -0.62 -2.95
CA PRO A 518 14.80 0.49 -3.47
C PRO A 518 15.86 0.94 -2.45
N VAL A 519 17.15 0.73 -2.76
CA VAL A 519 18.29 1.01 -1.87
C VAL A 519 18.33 2.49 -1.45
N GLY A 520 17.95 3.40 -2.35
CA GLY A 520 17.90 4.84 -2.08
C GLY A 520 16.99 5.24 -0.92
N MET A 521 15.89 4.50 -0.68
CA MET A 521 15.02 4.73 0.47
C MET A 521 15.74 4.42 1.80
N PHE A 522 16.56 3.37 1.82
CA PHE A 522 17.35 3.01 3.00
C PHE A 522 18.53 3.98 3.19
N GLN A 523 19.16 4.44 2.11
CA GLN A 523 20.19 5.49 2.14
C GLN A 523 19.63 6.83 2.67
N GLN A 524 18.37 7.15 2.37
CA GLN A 524 17.65 8.28 2.96
C GLN A 524 17.39 8.07 4.47
N ILE A 525 16.81 6.92 4.86
CA ILE A 525 16.44 6.65 6.25
C ILE A 525 17.68 6.65 7.16
N ILE A 526 18.82 6.07 6.74
CA ILE A 526 20.05 6.14 7.55
C ILE A 526 20.55 7.59 7.73
N GLY A 527 20.31 8.48 6.75
CA GLY A 527 20.62 9.91 6.88
C GLY A 527 19.76 10.60 7.94
N ALA A 528 18.47 10.28 8.00
CA ALA A 528 17.57 10.77 9.04
C ALA A 528 17.96 10.22 10.43
N LEU A 529 18.17 8.91 10.55
CA LEU A 529 18.63 8.25 11.78
C LEU A 529 19.94 8.85 12.29
N SER A 530 20.90 9.13 11.40
CA SER A 530 22.22 9.68 11.77
C SER A 530 22.14 11.13 12.21
N TYR A 531 21.37 11.97 11.51
CA TYR A 531 21.16 13.37 11.89
C TYR A 531 20.44 13.49 13.25
N TRP A 532 19.42 12.67 13.49
CA TRP A 532 18.66 12.64 14.74
C TRP A 532 19.29 11.75 15.84
N GLN A 533 20.54 11.28 15.64
CA GLN A 533 21.33 10.50 16.62
C GLN A 533 20.61 9.24 17.15
N SER A 534 19.81 8.58 16.31
CA SER A 534 19.03 7.41 16.69
C SER A 534 19.93 6.22 17.07
N PRO A 535 19.62 5.48 18.16
CA PRO A 535 20.39 4.29 18.54
C PRO A 535 20.33 3.17 17.47
N LYS A 536 19.40 3.26 16.51
CA LYS A 536 19.24 2.27 15.43
C LYS A 536 20.28 2.39 14.31
N VAL A 537 21.06 3.47 14.22
CA VAL A 537 22.03 3.69 13.12
C VAL A 537 22.93 2.48 12.87
N ALA A 538 23.46 1.84 13.93
CA ALA A 538 24.39 0.73 13.77
C ALA A 538 23.73 -0.52 13.13
N VAL A 539 22.54 -0.90 13.56
CA VAL A 539 21.86 -2.09 13.00
C VAL A 539 21.22 -1.79 11.64
N PHE A 540 20.71 -0.57 11.45
CA PHE A 540 20.17 -0.13 10.17
C PHE A 540 21.27 -0.01 9.08
N ASN A 541 22.50 0.38 9.44
CA ASN A 541 23.64 0.37 8.52
C ASN A 541 24.09 -1.05 8.10
N GLN A 542 23.94 -2.03 9.00
CA GLN A 542 24.10 -3.44 8.64
C GLN A 542 22.97 -3.92 7.74
N TYR A 543 21.75 -3.43 7.95
CA TYR A 543 20.57 -3.78 7.13
C TYR A 543 20.66 -3.21 5.72
N LEU A 544 20.90 -1.90 5.58
CA LEU A 544 21.13 -1.22 4.31
C LEU A 544 22.18 -1.94 3.46
N ALA A 545 23.32 -2.31 4.06
CA ALA A 545 24.38 -3.04 3.35
C ALA A 545 23.98 -4.46 2.92
N ALA A 546 23.02 -5.10 3.60
CA ALA A 546 22.50 -6.41 3.21
C ALA A 546 21.43 -6.30 2.11
N VAL A 547 20.60 -5.25 2.12
CA VAL A 547 19.66 -4.91 1.04
C VAL A 547 20.41 -4.54 -0.25
N ASP A 548 21.40 -3.65 -0.15
CA ASP A 548 22.29 -3.26 -1.26
C ASP A 548 22.96 -4.47 -1.91
N GLN A 549 23.50 -5.40 -1.11
CA GLN A 549 24.06 -6.65 -1.59
C GLN A 549 23.01 -7.59 -2.24
N ALA A 550 21.76 -7.60 -1.75
CA ALA A 550 20.71 -8.48 -2.24
C ALA A 550 20.08 -8.00 -3.55
N THR A 551 19.93 -6.68 -3.74
CA THR A 551 19.33 -6.10 -4.95
C THR A 551 20.37 -5.63 -5.98
N GLY A 552 21.64 -5.48 -5.57
CA GLY A 552 22.73 -5.02 -6.44
C GLY A 552 22.70 -3.52 -6.72
N GLY A 553 22.35 -2.70 -5.72
CA GLY A 553 22.22 -1.25 -5.87
C GLY A 553 20.95 -0.79 -6.58
N TYR A 554 19.85 -1.54 -6.50
CA TYR A 554 18.61 -1.16 -7.20
C TYR A 554 18.03 0.16 -6.67
N SER A 555 17.76 1.10 -7.59
CA SER A 555 17.15 2.40 -7.28
C SER A 555 17.88 3.14 -6.14
N ASP A 556 19.20 3.28 -6.34
CA ASP A 556 20.12 4.04 -5.50
C ASP A 556 19.70 5.52 -5.34
N ALA A 557 19.98 6.15 -4.20
CA ALA A 557 19.66 7.56 -4.01
C ALA A 557 20.50 8.45 -4.95
N PRO A 558 20.02 9.64 -5.37
CA PRO A 558 20.83 10.59 -6.13
C PRO A 558 22.07 10.99 -5.32
N ALA A 559 23.21 11.20 -6.01
CA ALA A 559 24.53 11.33 -5.37
C ALA A 559 24.64 12.45 -4.31
N TRP A 560 23.84 13.53 -4.42
CA TRP A 560 23.76 14.58 -3.40
C TRP A 560 23.19 14.03 -2.07
N LEU A 561 22.19 13.15 -2.13
CA LEU A 561 21.55 12.55 -0.97
C LEU A 561 22.44 11.46 -0.38
N GLN A 562 23.13 10.66 -1.23
CA GLN A 562 24.16 9.73 -0.75
C GLN A 562 25.26 10.44 0.04
N PHE A 563 25.77 11.58 -0.46
CA PHE A 563 26.82 12.34 0.21
C PHE A 563 26.34 13.02 1.51
N LEU A 564 25.10 13.50 1.53
CA LEU A 564 24.45 14.05 2.73
C LEU A 564 24.22 12.99 3.82
N ALA A 565 23.75 11.81 3.43
CA ALA A 565 23.19 10.82 4.35
C ALA A 565 24.18 9.74 4.81
N ILE A 566 25.06 9.25 3.93
CA ILE A 566 25.93 8.11 4.23
C ILE A 566 27.22 8.59 4.89
N ASP A 567 27.46 8.20 6.14
CA ASP A 567 28.82 8.25 6.71
C ASP A 567 29.56 6.95 6.41
N PRO A 568 30.72 6.98 5.72
CA PRO A 568 31.49 5.77 5.44
C PRO A 568 32.08 5.11 6.70
N ASN A 569 32.08 5.79 7.85
CA ASN A 569 32.53 5.28 9.14
C ASN A 569 31.37 4.95 10.09
N ALA A 570 30.11 4.97 9.62
CA ALA A 570 28.96 4.60 10.44
C ALA A 570 29.16 3.18 11.02
N PRO A 571 28.86 2.96 12.32
CA PRO A 571 29.02 1.65 12.95
C PRO A 571 28.10 0.60 12.33
N LYS A 572 28.39 -0.68 12.55
CA LYS A 572 27.51 -1.80 12.18
C LYS A 572 27.25 -2.71 13.39
N ALA A 573 26.01 -3.19 13.52
CA ALA A 573 25.58 -4.14 14.55
C ALA A 573 24.80 -5.30 13.91
N ALA A 574 24.89 -6.50 14.50
CA ALA A 574 24.27 -7.70 13.95
C ALA A 574 22.74 -7.61 13.95
N LEU A 575 22.07 -8.05 12.88
CA LEU A 575 20.61 -8.00 12.76
C LEU A 575 19.88 -8.79 13.86
N SER A 576 20.55 -9.78 14.46
CA SER A 576 20.07 -10.55 15.62
C SER A 576 19.89 -9.72 16.91
N THR A 577 20.21 -8.42 16.92
CA THR A 577 19.82 -7.50 18.02
C THR A 577 18.44 -6.89 17.83
N LEU A 578 17.79 -7.08 16.68
CA LEU A 578 16.41 -6.63 16.44
C LEU A 578 15.39 -7.67 16.96
N PRO A 579 14.22 -7.24 17.45
CA PRO A 579 13.11 -8.14 17.76
C PRO A 579 12.73 -9.05 16.58
N LEU A 580 12.07 -10.18 16.86
CA LEU A 580 11.59 -11.10 15.83
C LEU A 580 10.16 -10.78 15.34
N SER A 581 9.56 -9.70 15.82
CA SER A 581 8.31 -9.12 15.32
C SER A 581 8.22 -7.63 15.62
N TYR A 582 7.34 -6.94 14.91
CA TYR A 582 7.07 -5.51 15.06
C TYR A 582 5.58 -5.22 14.84
N PHE A 583 5.09 -4.19 15.51
CA PHE A 583 3.75 -3.64 15.33
C PHE A 583 3.90 -2.14 15.11
N ALA A 584 3.44 -1.67 13.94
CA ALA A 584 3.29 -0.27 13.61
C ALA A 584 1.86 0.16 14.01
N PRO A 585 1.68 0.82 15.18
CA PRO A 585 0.35 1.08 15.72
C PRO A 585 -0.48 2.06 14.89
N GLY A 586 0.14 2.93 14.10
CA GLY A 586 -0.57 3.82 13.18
C GLY A 586 -1.24 3.05 12.04
N MET A 587 -0.41 2.45 11.18
CA MET A 587 -0.85 1.59 10.07
C MET A 587 -1.64 0.35 10.52
N ASN A 588 -1.74 0.10 11.84
CA ASN A 588 -2.26 -1.12 12.43
C ASN A 588 -1.68 -2.38 11.75
N ALA A 589 -0.38 -2.36 11.51
CA ALA A 589 0.32 -3.37 10.73
C ALA A 589 1.29 -4.16 11.61
N VAL A 590 1.24 -5.49 11.52
CA VAL A 590 2.12 -6.42 12.23
C VAL A 590 3.00 -7.15 11.21
N ALA A 591 4.30 -7.28 11.52
CA ALA A 591 5.21 -8.19 10.83
C ALA A 591 5.91 -9.10 11.84
N ALA A 592 6.13 -10.36 11.50
CA ALA A 592 6.90 -11.28 12.31
C ALA A 592 7.75 -12.22 11.46
N ARG A 593 8.87 -12.69 12.03
CA ARG A 593 9.80 -13.63 11.41
C ARG A 593 10.30 -14.67 12.42
N SER A 594 10.82 -15.77 11.90
CA SER A 594 11.39 -16.87 12.68
C SER A 594 12.81 -16.55 13.17
N ASP A 595 13.61 -15.93 12.31
CA ASP A 595 14.92 -15.36 12.61
C ASP A 595 15.24 -14.23 11.60
N TRP A 596 16.48 -13.72 11.60
CA TRP A 596 16.95 -12.66 10.70
C TRP A 596 17.81 -13.18 9.52
N THR A 597 17.72 -14.47 9.18
CA THR A 597 18.37 -15.04 7.99
C THR A 597 17.52 -14.88 6.74
N THR A 598 18.15 -15.00 5.56
CA THR A 598 17.46 -14.95 4.27
C THR A 598 16.64 -16.22 3.93
N ALA A 599 16.58 -17.19 4.84
CA ALA A 599 15.74 -18.38 4.73
C ALA A 599 14.52 -18.37 5.68
N ALA A 600 14.40 -17.36 6.54
CA ALA A 600 13.36 -17.27 7.55
C ALA A 600 11.94 -17.37 6.95
N SER A 601 11.04 -18.02 7.68
CA SER A 601 9.59 -17.86 7.56
C SER A 601 9.18 -16.51 8.17
N TRP A 602 8.30 -15.77 7.47
CA TRP A 602 7.84 -14.41 7.78
C TRP A 602 6.35 -14.22 7.43
N MET A 603 5.73 -13.24 8.08
CA MET A 603 4.39 -12.76 7.77
C MET A 603 4.32 -11.23 7.75
N SER A 604 3.37 -10.69 7.00
CA SER A 604 2.79 -9.36 7.23
C SER A 604 1.27 -9.44 7.39
N PHE A 605 0.71 -8.49 8.13
CA PHE A 605 -0.70 -8.38 8.44
C PHE A 605 -1.07 -6.90 8.63
N ARG A 606 -2.21 -6.44 8.10
CA ARG A 606 -2.75 -5.07 8.34
C ARG A 606 -4.21 -5.14 8.74
N ALA A 607 -4.62 -4.38 9.74
CA ALA A 607 -6.03 -4.26 10.16
C ALA A 607 -6.31 -2.91 10.86
N GLY A 608 -6.35 -1.83 10.09
CA GLY A 608 -6.69 -0.47 10.55
C GLY A 608 -7.87 0.13 9.79
N PRO A 609 -8.19 1.42 10.01
CA PRO A 609 -9.00 2.21 9.07
C PRO A 609 -8.27 2.39 7.72
N TYR A 610 -8.97 2.91 6.72
CA TYR A 610 -8.30 3.45 5.52
C TYR A 610 -7.55 4.73 5.91
N THR A 611 -6.27 4.82 5.55
CA THR A 611 -5.35 5.89 6.00
C THR A 611 -4.86 6.80 4.88
N ASN A 612 -4.92 6.37 3.62
CA ASN A 612 -4.70 7.27 2.50
C ASN A 612 -5.89 8.24 2.33
N ASN A 613 -5.74 9.22 1.45
CA ASN A 613 -6.84 10.02 0.97
C ASN A 613 -7.75 9.15 0.05
N PRO A 614 -9.05 9.00 0.34
CA PRO A 614 -9.96 8.17 -0.47
C PRO A 614 -10.05 8.57 -1.95
N ALA A 615 -9.73 9.81 -2.29
CA ALA A 615 -9.70 10.30 -3.67
C ALA A 615 -8.37 10.03 -4.42
N ALA A 616 -7.32 9.56 -3.72
CA ALA A 616 -6.03 9.22 -4.33
C ALA A 616 -5.93 7.75 -4.78
N GLY A 617 -6.65 6.82 -4.14
CA GLY A 617 -6.82 5.44 -4.65
C GLY A 617 -5.60 4.51 -4.56
N HIS A 618 -4.47 4.93 -3.98
CA HIS A 618 -3.28 4.08 -3.91
C HIS A 618 -3.21 3.14 -2.67
N GLU A 619 -4.11 3.29 -1.68
CA GLU A 619 -4.26 2.28 -0.62
C GLU A 619 -5.32 1.26 -1.03
N PHE A 620 -5.02 -0.02 -0.79
CA PHE A 620 -5.86 -1.15 -1.17
C PHE A 620 -6.75 -1.64 -0.01
N PHE A 621 -7.83 -2.32 -0.40
CA PHE A 621 -8.95 -2.72 0.45
C PHE A 621 -8.68 -4.07 1.13
N ASP A 622 -7.48 -4.18 1.73
CA ASP A 622 -6.91 -5.43 2.23
C ASP A 622 -7.16 -5.67 3.72
N GLN A 623 -7.88 -4.79 4.43
CA GLN A 623 -7.86 -4.74 5.90
C GLN A 623 -8.34 -6.06 6.52
N GLY A 624 -7.46 -6.70 7.29
CA GLY A 624 -7.59 -8.08 7.80
C GLY A 624 -6.79 -9.12 7.00
N SER A 625 -6.11 -8.75 5.91
CA SER A 625 -5.28 -9.66 5.09
C SER A 625 -4.00 -10.07 5.79
N LEU A 626 -3.56 -11.29 5.45
CA LEU A 626 -2.30 -11.90 5.85
C LEU A 626 -1.51 -12.23 4.58
N ALA A 627 -0.20 -12.00 4.58
CA ALA A 627 0.75 -12.53 3.60
C ALA A 627 1.80 -13.39 4.31
N LEU A 628 2.27 -14.46 3.67
CA LEU A 628 3.17 -15.46 4.27
C LEU A 628 4.29 -15.84 3.29
N VAL A 629 5.54 -15.67 3.71
CA VAL A 629 6.74 -15.85 2.86
C VAL A 629 7.78 -16.68 3.60
N ARG A 630 8.47 -17.59 2.90
CA ARG A 630 9.70 -18.23 3.41
C ARG A 630 10.87 -17.86 2.52
N GLY A 631 11.85 -17.15 3.07
CA GLY A 631 12.99 -16.60 2.33
C GLY A 631 12.53 -15.58 1.28
N GLY A 632 12.54 -16.01 0.02
CA GLY A 632 12.02 -15.23 -1.13
C GLY A 632 10.85 -15.89 -1.85
N SER A 633 10.21 -16.90 -1.24
CA SER A 633 9.08 -17.63 -1.85
C SER A 633 7.80 -17.43 -1.04
N PRO A 634 6.75 -16.79 -1.59
CA PRO A 634 5.46 -16.70 -0.92
C PRO A 634 4.73 -18.04 -0.91
N LEU A 635 3.98 -18.28 0.17
CA LEU A 635 2.89 -19.24 0.23
C LEU A 635 1.56 -18.52 -0.02
N LEU A 636 1.32 -17.44 0.71
CA LEU A 636 0.10 -16.64 0.69
C LEU A 636 0.48 -15.21 0.25
N VAL A 637 -0.05 -14.75 -0.89
CA VAL A 637 0.37 -13.50 -1.55
C VAL A 637 -0.57 -12.33 -1.27
N ASN A 638 -0.03 -11.10 -1.30
CA ASN A 638 -0.82 -9.90 -1.57
C ASN A 638 -1.17 -9.94 -3.07
N ALA A 639 -2.41 -10.34 -3.44
CA ALA A 639 -2.67 -10.73 -4.83
C ALA A 639 -2.50 -9.56 -5.83
N GLY A 640 -2.76 -8.32 -5.43
CA GLY A 640 -2.54 -7.13 -6.25
C GLY A 640 -1.09 -6.96 -6.71
N GLY A 641 -0.16 -6.79 -5.76
CA GLY A 641 1.27 -6.69 -6.06
C GLY A 641 1.83 -7.91 -6.81
N TRP A 642 1.40 -9.11 -6.41
CA TRP A 642 1.83 -10.34 -7.07
C TRP A 642 1.35 -10.47 -8.53
N LEU A 643 0.18 -9.91 -8.88
CA LEU A 643 -0.36 -9.95 -10.25
C LEU A 643 0.36 -8.97 -11.20
N VAL A 644 0.85 -7.83 -10.72
CA VAL A 644 1.62 -6.90 -11.56
C VAL A 644 3.04 -7.38 -11.89
N HIS A 645 3.50 -8.50 -11.33
CA HIS A 645 4.76 -9.12 -11.75
C HIS A 645 4.71 -9.62 -13.21
N GLU A 646 5.79 -9.47 -13.96
CA GLU A 646 5.90 -9.95 -15.34
C GLU A 646 5.87 -11.49 -15.43
N PRO A 647 5.34 -12.09 -16.53
CA PRO A 647 4.93 -11.45 -17.78
C PRO A 647 3.51 -10.84 -17.77
N GLY A 648 3.34 -9.68 -18.41
CA GLY A 648 2.04 -9.05 -18.66
C GLY A 648 1.49 -8.21 -17.50
N GLY A 649 2.35 -7.68 -16.62
CA GLY A 649 1.98 -6.94 -15.41
C GLY A 649 1.03 -5.77 -15.69
N ASN A 650 1.32 -4.93 -16.68
CA ASN A 650 0.50 -3.76 -17.04
C ASN A 650 -0.94 -4.14 -17.44
N ALA A 651 -1.11 -5.32 -18.03
CA ALA A 651 -2.44 -5.83 -18.40
C ALA A 651 -3.23 -6.30 -17.17
N ASP A 652 -2.54 -6.73 -16.12
CA ASP A 652 -3.15 -7.15 -14.85
C ASP A 652 -3.39 -5.95 -13.93
N GLU A 653 -2.51 -4.96 -13.94
CA GLU A 653 -2.66 -3.64 -13.31
C GLU A 653 -4.00 -2.99 -13.70
N THR A 654 -4.31 -2.98 -15.01
CA THR A 654 -5.61 -2.54 -15.54
C THR A 654 -6.79 -3.34 -14.95
N LYS A 655 -6.63 -4.64 -14.68
CA LYS A 655 -7.70 -5.49 -14.12
C LYS A 655 -7.86 -5.31 -12.61
N ILE A 656 -6.76 -5.11 -11.89
CA ILE A 656 -6.73 -4.77 -10.45
C ILE A 656 -7.45 -3.42 -10.24
N PHE A 657 -7.12 -2.41 -11.07
CA PHE A 657 -7.81 -1.13 -11.07
C PHE A 657 -9.31 -1.29 -11.34
N ASN A 658 -9.70 -2.10 -12.34
CA ASN A 658 -11.11 -2.36 -12.64
C ASN A 658 -11.84 -3.13 -11.52
N ASP A 659 -11.19 -4.04 -10.78
CA ASP A 659 -11.82 -4.69 -9.63
C ASP A 659 -11.91 -3.77 -8.40
N ASN A 660 -10.93 -2.87 -8.22
CA ASN A 660 -10.90 -1.91 -7.11
C ASN A 660 -11.84 -0.71 -7.31
N TYR A 661 -11.98 -0.20 -8.53
CA TYR A 661 -12.64 1.08 -8.85
C TYR A 661 -13.69 1.00 -9.96
N GLY A 662 -13.67 -0.05 -10.79
CA GLY A 662 -14.60 -0.22 -11.91
C GLY A 662 -16.05 -0.48 -11.50
N ASP A 663 -16.94 -0.44 -12.49
CA ASP A 663 -18.37 -0.73 -12.30
C ASP A 663 -18.66 -2.24 -12.23
N LEU A 664 -19.74 -2.61 -11.55
CA LEU A 664 -20.22 -4.00 -11.51
C LEU A 664 -20.80 -4.39 -12.88
N ASP A 665 -20.19 -5.38 -13.51
CA ASP A 665 -20.63 -5.99 -14.77
C ASP A 665 -21.49 -7.26 -14.57
N GLY A 666 -21.72 -7.64 -13.31
CA GLY A 666 -22.42 -8.87 -12.90
C GLY A 666 -21.52 -10.10 -12.76
N THR A 667 -20.25 -9.99 -13.16
CA THR A 667 -19.20 -10.98 -12.85
C THR A 667 -18.61 -10.73 -11.47
N GLN A 668 -17.64 -11.55 -11.07
CA GLN A 668 -16.86 -11.31 -9.84
C GLN A 668 -15.63 -10.42 -10.06
N TYR A 669 -15.19 -10.15 -11.30
CA TYR A 669 -13.88 -9.55 -11.62
C TYR A 669 -13.86 -8.03 -11.84
N SER A 670 -14.98 -7.32 -11.64
CA SER A 670 -15.08 -5.87 -11.82
C SER A 670 -15.86 -5.21 -10.68
N GLY A 671 -15.28 -4.17 -10.09
CA GLY A 671 -15.85 -3.36 -9.01
C GLY A 671 -16.05 -4.05 -7.65
N ASN A 672 -15.54 -5.27 -7.43
CA ASN A 672 -15.88 -6.09 -6.26
C ASN A 672 -14.78 -6.21 -5.20
N ARG A 673 -13.55 -5.74 -5.48
CA ARG A 673 -12.42 -5.77 -4.53
C ARG A 673 -12.18 -7.18 -3.99
N GLN A 674 -12.17 -8.18 -4.86
CA GLN A 674 -12.08 -9.61 -4.50
C GLN A 674 -10.62 -10.15 -4.41
N LEU A 675 -9.61 -9.27 -4.47
CA LEU A 675 -8.18 -9.61 -4.53
C LEU A 675 -7.49 -9.83 -3.16
N TYR A 676 -8.25 -9.86 -2.06
CA TYR A 676 -7.68 -9.76 -0.71
C TYR A 676 -7.92 -11.02 0.12
N ASN A 677 -7.05 -11.27 1.10
CA ASN A 677 -7.07 -12.51 1.90
C ASN A 677 -8.08 -12.41 3.06
N ILE A 678 -9.32 -12.01 2.76
CA ILE A 678 -10.33 -11.53 3.73
C ILE A 678 -11.61 -12.37 3.72
N PHE A 679 -12.57 -12.00 4.57
CA PHE A 679 -13.94 -12.51 4.50
C PHE A 679 -14.74 -11.80 3.40
N TYR A 680 -15.53 -12.54 2.63
CA TYR A 680 -16.40 -12.01 1.60
C TYR A 680 -17.82 -12.50 1.79
N VAL A 681 -18.78 -11.59 1.60
CA VAL A 681 -20.21 -11.85 1.56
C VAL A 681 -20.76 -11.26 0.27
N ARG A 682 -21.56 -12.01 -0.49
CA ARG A 682 -22.09 -11.59 -1.79
C ARG A 682 -23.63 -11.63 -1.82
N SER A 683 -24.24 -10.54 -2.25
CA SER A 683 -25.63 -10.53 -2.70
C SER A 683 -25.68 -11.15 -4.11
N MET A 684 -26.42 -12.26 -4.26
CA MET A 684 -26.46 -13.05 -5.49
C MET A 684 -27.85 -13.06 -6.13
N SER A 685 -27.91 -13.10 -7.46
CA SER A 685 -29.15 -13.34 -8.22
C SER A 685 -28.92 -14.49 -9.19
N GLY A 686 -29.41 -15.68 -8.82
CA GLY A 686 -29.01 -16.92 -9.48
C GLY A 686 -27.50 -17.15 -9.35
N SER A 687 -26.81 -17.21 -10.49
CA SER A 687 -25.34 -17.34 -10.56
C SER A 687 -24.58 -16.01 -10.60
N SER A 688 -25.26 -14.87 -10.71
CA SER A 688 -24.64 -13.56 -10.94
C SER A 688 -24.53 -12.73 -9.67
N VAL A 689 -23.51 -11.89 -9.59
CA VAL A 689 -23.34 -10.90 -8.50
C VAL A 689 -24.37 -9.79 -8.68
N ALA A 690 -25.16 -9.52 -7.64
CA ALA A 690 -26.27 -8.55 -7.70
C ALA A 690 -25.91 -7.15 -7.21
N GLN A 691 -24.91 -7.02 -6.34
CA GLN A 691 -24.43 -5.74 -5.77
C GLN A 691 -22.91 -5.82 -5.55
N ARG A 692 -22.19 -4.70 -5.66
CA ARG A 692 -20.75 -4.64 -5.38
C ARG A 692 -20.51 -5.06 -3.93
N PHE A 693 -19.54 -5.94 -3.70
CA PHE A 693 -19.16 -6.41 -2.39
C PHE A 693 -17.71 -5.98 -2.05
N GLY A 694 -17.14 -6.54 -0.99
CA GLY A 694 -15.80 -6.21 -0.51
C GLY A 694 -15.77 -4.97 0.38
N GLN A 695 -14.55 -4.48 0.62
CA GLN A 695 -14.28 -3.36 1.53
C GLN A 695 -14.31 -1.99 0.81
N GLU A 696 -14.20 -0.90 1.57
CA GLU A 696 -14.30 0.49 1.11
C GLU A 696 -13.29 1.40 1.84
N ALA A 697 -13.07 2.60 1.33
CA ALA A 697 -12.09 3.57 1.82
C ALA A 697 -12.56 4.29 3.10
N ASN A 698 -13.14 3.55 4.03
CA ASN A 698 -13.78 4.08 5.23
C ASN A 698 -12.72 4.56 6.23
N THR A 699 -12.85 5.78 6.74
CA THR A 699 -11.86 6.42 7.61
C THR A 699 -12.33 6.52 9.06
N THR A 700 -11.40 6.74 10.00
CA THR A 700 -11.79 7.06 11.38
C THR A 700 -12.40 8.46 11.49
N GLU A 701 -11.98 9.38 10.62
CA GLU A 701 -12.40 10.79 10.60
C GLU A 701 -13.84 11.00 10.10
N ASP A 702 -14.20 10.41 8.94
CA ASP A 702 -15.49 10.64 8.28
C ASP A 702 -16.53 9.58 8.65
N ASP A 703 -16.14 8.30 8.69
CA ASP A 703 -17.05 7.16 8.88
C ASP A 703 -17.05 6.62 10.33
N GLY A 704 -16.08 7.04 11.16
CA GLY A 704 -15.97 6.62 12.56
C GLY A 704 -15.43 5.20 12.75
N VAL A 705 -14.67 4.67 11.77
CA VAL A 705 -14.12 3.31 11.77
C VAL A 705 -13.34 2.98 13.04
N ARG A 706 -13.63 1.79 13.59
CA ARG A 706 -13.02 1.22 14.82
C ARG A 706 -12.05 0.07 14.52
N THR A 707 -11.85 -0.29 13.25
CA THR A 707 -10.97 -1.38 12.81
C THR A 707 -9.56 -1.20 13.38
N ALA A 708 -9.09 -2.19 14.15
CA ALA A 708 -7.78 -2.11 14.80
C ALA A 708 -7.19 -3.49 15.11
N VAL A 709 -5.86 -3.54 15.23
CA VAL A 709 -5.14 -4.63 15.91
C VAL A 709 -5.27 -4.41 17.43
N SER A 710 -6.37 -4.90 18.00
CA SER A 710 -6.72 -4.70 19.41
C SER A 710 -5.86 -5.52 20.39
N ALA A 711 -5.22 -6.59 19.93
CA ALA A 711 -4.14 -7.25 20.68
C ALA A 711 -2.97 -7.64 19.79
N TYR A 712 -1.77 -7.53 20.35
CA TYR A 712 -0.50 -7.98 19.77
C TYR A 712 0.48 -8.30 20.92
N GLU A 713 1.19 -9.43 20.85
CA GLU A 713 2.40 -9.69 21.63
C GLU A 713 3.30 -10.76 21.00
N ASP A 714 4.58 -10.77 21.39
CA ASP A 714 5.56 -11.81 21.07
C ASP A 714 5.96 -12.57 22.35
N GLY A 715 5.57 -13.83 22.43
CA GLY A 715 5.93 -14.75 23.51
C GLY A 715 7.17 -15.60 23.22
N ASN A 716 8.00 -15.19 22.24
CA ASN A 716 9.18 -15.87 21.70
C ASN A 716 8.87 -17.20 20.97
N GLY A 717 8.22 -18.15 21.64
CA GLY A 717 7.69 -19.37 21.00
C GLY A 717 6.50 -19.11 20.08
N TYR A 718 5.77 -18.01 20.29
CA TYR A 718 4.65 -17.59 19.46
C TYR A 718 4.61 -16.06 19.27
N VAL A 719 3.91 -15.61 18.23
CA VAL A 719 3.39 -14.22 18.11
C VAL A 719 1.87 -14.31 18.02
N TYR A 720 1.18 -13.58 18.89
CA TYR A 720 -0.29 -13.50 18.94
C TYR A 720 -0.73 -12.14 18.42
N MET A 721 -1.76 -12.11 17.59
CA MET A 721 -2.50 -10.88 17.30
C MET A 721 -4.01 -11.14 17.15
N LEU A 722 -4.79 -10.11 17.47
CA LEU A 722 -6.24 -10.06 17.28
C LEU A 722 -6.59 -8.74 16.60
N ALA A 723 -7.28 -8.84 15.47
CA ALA A 723 -7.97 -7.74 14.80
C ALA A 723 -9.46 -7.79 15.10
N THR A 724 -10.05 -6.64 15.38
CA THR A 724 -11.48 -6.47 15.69
C THR A 724 -12.08 -5.33 14.90
N HIS A 725 -13.39 -5.36 14.74
CA HIS A 725 -14.17 -4.37 14.00
C HIS A 725 -13.84 -4.29 12.51
N LEU A 726 -13.39 -5.41 11.94
CA LEU A 726 -13.16 -5.52 10.49
C LEU A 726 -14.48 -5.35 9.70
N GLU A 727 -15.65 -5.50 10.33
CA GLU A 727 -16.94 -5.16 9.72
C GLU A 727 -17.06 -3.69 9.28
N ASP A 728 -16.36 -2.75 9.95
CA ASP A 728 -16.45 -1.31 9.67
C ASP A 728 -15.86 -0.93 8.30
N MET A 729 -15.03 -1.80 7.72
CA MET A 729 -14.43 -1.60 6.40
C MET A 729 -15.36 -2.00 5.25
N TYR A 730 -16.53 -2.61 5.50
CA TYR A 730 -17.32 -3.23 4.43
C TYR A 730 -18.37 -2.31 3.82
N ARG A 731 -18.56 -2.48 2.50
CA ARG A 731 -19.72 -1.97 1.78
C ARG A 731 -21.02 -2.47 2.37
N THR A 732 -22.04 -1.62 2.39
CA THR A 732 -23.42 -2.02 2.72
C THR A 732 -24.16 -2.46 1.45
N PHE A 733 -25.12 -3.36 1.61
CA PHE A 733 -26.09 -3.70 0.57
C PHE A 733 -27.39 -2.92 0.78
N SER A 734 -28.23 -2.86 -0.26
CA SER A 734 -29.54 -2.19 -0.24
C SER A 734 -30.53 -2.68 0.84
N ALA A 735 -30.23 -3.78 1.53
CA ALA A 735 -31.05 -4.39 2.58
C ALA A 735 -30.41 -4.33 3.99
N GLY A 736 -29.19 -3.80 4.14
CA GLY A 736 -28.43 -3.79 5.39
C GLY A 736 -26.93 -4.00 5.19
N PRO A 737 -26.15 -4.27 6.26
CA PRO A 737 -24.73 -4.57 6.13
C PRO A 737 -24.49 -5.82 5.27
N ALA A 738 -23.34 -5.90 4.59
CA ALA A 738 -22.86 -7.15 4.00
C ALA A 738 -22.27 -8.06 5.09
N VAL A 739 -21.39 -7.50 5.93
CA VAL A 739 -20.79 -8.13 7.12
C VAL A 739 -21.32 -7.43 8.37
N SER A 740 -21.90 -8.18 9.30
CA SER A 740 -22.44 -7.66 10.58
C SER A 740 -21.40 -7.66 11.70
N ALA A 741 -20.41 -8.56 11.62
CA ALA A 741 -19.26 -8.64 12.53
C ALA A 741 -18.13 -9.42 11.87
N TRP A 742 -16.88 -8.96 12.00
CA TRP A 742 -15.71 -9.79 11.72
C TRP A 742 -14.54 -9.44 12.64
N SER A 743 -13.93 -10.49 13.18
CA SER A 743 -12.63 -10.43 13.85
C SER A 743 -11.76 -11.58 13.38
N ARG A 744 -10.47 -11.29 13.26
CA ARG A 744 -9.44 -12.24 12.85
C ARG A 744 -8.39 -12.34 13.93
N GLN A 745 -8.08 -13.56 14.33
CA GLN A 745 -7.02 -13.86 15.27
C GLN A 745 -5.93 -14.67 14.55
N VAL A 746 -4.67 -14.36 14.80
CA VAL A 746 -3.54 -15.14 14.27
C VAL A 746 -2.62 -15.53 15.43
N VAL A 747 -2.25 -16.81 15.49
CA VAL A 747 -1.18 -17.32 16.35
C VAL A 747 -0.10 -17.90 15.44
N TYR A 748 0.97 -17.15 15.26
CA TYR A 748 2.19 -17.63 14.61
C TYR A 748 3.00 -18.42 15.64
N LEU A 749 3.04 -19.74 15.50
CA LEU A 749 3.93 -20.63 16.23
C LEU A 749 5.28 -20.69 15.51
N ARG A 750 6.34 -20.23 16.17
CA ARG A 750 7.66 -20.25 15.55
C ARG A 750 8.14 -21.71 15.36
N PRO A 751 8.74 -22.04 14.20
CA PRO A 751 9.17 -21.09 13.17
C PRO A 751 8.26 -21.05 11.92
N ASN A 752 7.34 -22.00 11.69
CA ASN A 752 6.71 -22.19 10.37
C ASN A 752 5.17 -22.18 10.35
N ARG A 753 4.46 -22.13 11.48
CA ARG A 753 3.02 -22.48 11.55
C ARG A 753 2.14 -21.31 11.99
N PHE A 754 1.07 -21.05 11.26
CA PHE A 754 0.15 -19.94 11.53
C PHE A 754 -1.26 -20.51 11.69
N VAL A 755 -1.81 -20.41 12.90
CA VAL A 755 -3.21 -20.73 13.16
C VAL A 755 -4.01 -19.45 13.03
N VAL A 756 -4.82 -19.35 11.98
CA VAL A 756 -5.73 -18.24 11.73
C VAL A 756 -7.14 -18.65 12.14
N TYR A 757 -7.74 -17.87 13.04
CA TYR A 757 -9.06 -18.11 13.59
C TYR A 757 -9.96 -16.89 13.33
N ASP A 758 -10.92 -17.06 12.41
CA ASP A 758 -11.90 -16.04 12.07
C ASP A 758 -13.24 -16.28 12.77
N ARG A 759 -13.81 -15.21 13.32
CA ARG A 759 -15.16 -15.15 13.89
C ARG A 759 -15.96 -14.17 13.03
N THR A 760 -16.88 -14.67 12.20
CA THR A 760 -17.66 -13.84 11.25
C THR A 760 -19.15 -13.92 11.51
N THR A 761 -19.88 -12.87 11.10
CA THR A 761 -21.33 -12.86 10.95
C THR A 761 -21.71 -12.06 9.69
N GLU A 762 -22.43 -12.64 8.76
CA GLU A 762 -22.98 -11.94 7.57
C GLU A 762 -24.24 -11.12 7.89
N GLY A 763 -24.68 -10.27 6.96
CA GLY A 763 -25.91 -9.46 7.11
C GLY A 763 -27.23 -10.23 6.96
N SER A 764 -27.22 -11.36 6.25
CA SER A 764 -28.42 -12.17 6.00
C SER A 764 -28.04 -13.59 5.59
N THR A 765 -28.76 -14.60 6.09
CA THR A 765 -28.61 -16.02 5.70
C THR A 765 -29.01 -16.31 4.25
N GLY A 766 -29.38 -15.28 3.46
CA GLY A 766 -29.64 -15.36 2.03
C GLY A 766 -28.47 -14.91 1.14
N TYR A 767 -27.30 -14.62 1.72
CA TYR A 767 -26.09 -14.24 0.99
C TYR A 767 -25.15 -15.44 0.78
N ASP A 768 -24.15 -15.29 -0.11
CA ASP A 768 -23.05 -16.25 -0.28
C ASP A 768 -21.82 -15.76 0.48
N GLN A 769 -21.41 -16.47 1.53
CA GLN A 769 -20.27 -16.12 2.39
C GLN A 769 -19.09 -17.09 2.27
N TYR A 770 -17.86 -16.56 2.23
CA TYR A 770 -16.63 -17.35 2.17
C TYR A 770 -15.42 -16.59 2.72
N LEU A 771 -14.40 -17.31 3.21
CA LEU A 771 -13.04 -16.79 3.32
C LEU A 771 -12.30 -16.98 1.99
N ALA A 772 -11.49 -16.00 1.60
CA ALA A 772 -10.60 -16.09 0.43
C ALA A 772 -9.12 -16.13 0.83
N TRP A 773 -8.35 -16.94 0.12
CA TRP A 773 -6.90 -17.10 0.30
C TRP A 773 -6.20 -17.21 -1.05
N HIS A 774 -5.21 -16.35 -1.31
CA HIS A 774 -4.54 -16.22 -2.61
C HIS A 774 -3.14 -16.85 -2.62
N PHE A 775 -2.90 -17.72 -3.60
CA PHE A 775 -1.68 -18.50 -3.76
C PHE A 775 -0.99 -18.18 -5.10
N PRO A 776 0.36 -18.25 -5.18
CA PRO A 776 1.12 -17.95 -6.40
C PRO A 776 1.05 -19.06 -7.48
N ALA A 777 0.39 -20.18 -7.17
CA ALA A 777 0.16 -21.31 -8.07
C ALA A 777 -1.15 -22.01 -7.67
N ASN A 778 -1.73 -22.78 -8.60
CA ASN A 778 -2.89 -23.62 -8.32
C ASN A 778 -2.52 -24.70 -7.27
N PRO A 779 -3.13 -24.71 -6.06
CA PRO A 779 -2.81 -25.70 -5.04
C PRO A 779 -3.24 -27.12 -5.44
N ALA A 780 -2.41 -28.11 -5.10
CA ALA A 780 -2.77 -29.51 -5.18
C ALA A 780 -3.52 -29.96 -3.91
N ALA A 781 -4.43 -30.93 -4.03
CA ALA A 781 -5.09 -31.54 -2.88
C ALA A 781 -4.09 -32.41 -2.09
N GLY A 782 -3.87 -32.07 -0.82
CA GLY A 782 -3.04 -32.80 0.13
C GLY A 782 -3.85 -33.72 1.05
N SER A 783 -3.15 -34.52 1.86
CA SER A 783 -3.80 -35.40 2.84
C SER A 783 -4.25 -34.62 4.09
N ALA A 784 -5.54 -34.72 4.43
CA ALA A 784 -6.14 -34.14 5.64
C ALA A 784 -7.12 -35.14 6.29
N PRO A 785 -7.43 -35.02 7.60
CA PRO A 785 -8.48 -35.81 8.24
C PRO A 785 -9.88 -35.54 7.66
N ALA A 786 -10.80 -36.47 7.86
CA ALA A 786 -12.16 -36.36 7.33
C ALA A 786 -12.87 -35.07 7.82
N GLY A 787 -13.50 -34.35 6.88
CA GLY A 787 -14.13 -33.05 7.14
C GLY A 787 -13.20 -31.84 7.09
N GLN A 788 -11.91 -32.05 6.83
CA GLN A 788 -10.92 -30.99 6.56
C GLN A 788 -10.40 -31.10 5.12
N HIS A 789 -9.80 -30.03 4.60
CA HIS A 789 -9.13 -30.03 3.30
C HIS A 789 -7.72 -29.45 3.40
N ARG A 790 -6.74 -30.07 2.74
CA ARG A 790 -5.37 -29.55 2.65
C ARG A 790 -5.04 -29.16 1.21
N PHE A 791 -4.34 -28.05 1.08
CA PHE A 791 -3.92 -27.42 -0.17
C PHE A 791 -2.40 -27.29 -0.15
N ASP A 792 -1.72 -28.20 -0.84
CA ASP A 792 -0.27 -28.24 -0.99
C ASP A 792 0.16 -27.33 -2.15
N VAL A 793 1.05 -26.37 -1.89
CA VAL A 793 1.43 -25.34 -2.86
C VAL A 793 2.86 -25.55 -3.31
N SER A 794 3.06 -25.63 -4.62
CA SER A 794 4.38 -25.66 -5.25
C SER A 794 4.46 -24.62 -6.36
N TYR A 795 5.48 -23.76 -6.30
CA TYR A 795 5.70 -22.65 -7.23
C TYR A 795 7.12 -22.73 -7.80
N ASN A 796 7.29 -22.50 -9.09
CA ASN A 796 8.56 -22.65 -9.84
C ASN A 796 9.34 -23.96 -9.50
N GLY A 797 8.61 -25.06 -9.34
CA GLY A 797 9.17 -26.39 -9.01
C GLY A 797 9.61 -26.58 -7.56
N GLN A 798 9.40 -25.59 -6.68
CA GLN A 798 9.72 -25.66 -5.25
C GLN A 798 8.45 -25.76 -4.41
N TYR A 799 8.47 -26.59 -3.37
CA TYR A 799 7.38 -26.69 -2.40
C TYR A 799 7.44 -25.51 -1.42
N VAL A 800 6.44 -24.62 -1.45
CA VAL A 800 6.44 -23.39 -0.64
C VAL A 800 5.73 -23.56 0.70
N GLY A 801 4.71 -24.41 0.78
CA GLY A 801 4.00 -24.72 2.02
C GLY A 801 2.62 -25.31 1.77
N ALA A 802 1.77 -25.31 2.79
CA ALA A 802 0.36 -25.71 2.66
C ALA A 802 -0.59 -24.85 3.48
N MET A 803 -1.87 -24.85 3.07
CA MET A 803 -3.02 -24.44 3.88
C MET A 803 -3.87 -25.67 4.23
N THR A 804 -4.38 -25.76 5.47
CA THR A 804 -5.38 -26.76 5.89
C THR A 804 -6.60 -26.07 6.49
N THR A 805 -7.80 -26.36 5.98
CA THR A 805 -9.07 -25.84 6.50
C THR A 805 -9.63 -26.80 7.55
N VAL A 806 -9.54 -26.40 8.82
CA VAL A 806 -9.89 -27.22 10.00
C VAL A 806 -11.36 -27.04 10.40
N LEU A 807 -11.85 -25.80 10.39
CA LEU A 807 -13.25 -25.46 10.69
C LEU A 807 -13.81 -24.42 9.68
N PRO A 808 -15.14 -24.42 9.42
CA PRO A 808 -16.13 -25.39 9.91
C PRO A 808 -15.88 -26.81 9.39
N THR A 809 -16.17 -27.83 10.19
CA THR A 809 -15.99 -29.24 9.77
C THR A 809 -16.93 -29.56 8.62
N GLY A 810 -16.40 -30.12 7.53
CA GLY A 810 -17.18 -30.33 6.29
C GLY A 810 -17.34 -29.06 5.45
N ASN A 811 -16.49 -28.05 5.66
CA ASN A 811 -16.42 -26.86 4.78
C ASN A 811 -16.31 -27.26 3.30
N LYS A 812 -16.87 -26.43 2.43
CA LYS A 812 -16.86 -26.61 0.97
C LYS A 812 -15.80 -25.69 0.39
N THR A 813 -14.98 -26.21 -0.52
CA THR A 813 -13.84 -25.48 -1.06
C THR A 813 -13.95 -25.36 -2.58
N THR A 814 -13.71 -24.15 -3.09
CA THR A 814 -13.63 -23.86 -4.53
C THR A 814 -12.30 -23.19 -4.82
N THR A 815 -11.53 -23.67 -5.79
CA THR A 815 -10.32 -22.99 -6.24
C THR A 815 -10.59 -22.33 -7.59
N VAL A 816 -10.28 -21.04 -7.72
CA VAL A 816 -10.43 -20.27 -8.97
C VAL A 816 -9.12 -19.57 -9.32
N GLY A 817 -8.80 -19.50 -10.61
CA GLY A 817 -7.73 -18.61 -11.09
C GLY A 817 -8.22 -17.17 -11.10
N MET A 818 -7.40 -16.23 -10.64
CA MET A 818 -7.70 -14.81 -10.84
C MET A 818 -7.50 -14.47 -12.31
N TYR A 819 -8.50 -13.80 -12.90
CA TYR A 819 -8.54 -13.44 -14.32
C TYR A 819 -8.26 -14.65 -15.26
N PRO A 820 -9.14 -15.67 -15.28
CA PRO A 820 -8.86 -16.99 -15.86
C PRO A 820 -8.77 -17.03 -17.41
N GLY A 821 -8.72 -15.88 -18.08
CA GLY A 821 -8.32 -15.77 -19.48
C GLY A 821 -6.82 -15.62 -19.69
N ASP A 822 -6.05 -15.41 -18.61
CA ASP A 822 -4.62 -15.12 -18.67
C ASP A 822 -3.74 -16.37 -18.75
N ASN A 823 -2.55 -16.19 -19.31
CA ASN A 823 -1.59 -17.25 -19.56
C ASN A 823 -0.15 -16.75 -19.31
N PRO A 824 0.45 -17.03 -18.13
CA PRO A 824 -0.08 -17.84 -17.03
C PRO A 824 -1.08 -17.09 -16.13
N ILE A 825 -1.95 -17.86 -15.45
CA ILE A 825 -2.72 -17.37 -14.29
C ILE A 825 -1.75 -17.26 -13.10
N LYS A 826 -1.41 -16.03 -12.69
CA LYS A 826 -0.37 -15.75 -11.66
C LYS A 826 -0.84 -15.95 -10.21
N ALA A 827 -2.13 -15.75 -9.95
CA ALA A 827 -2.73 -15.84 -8.61
C ALA A 827 -3.96 -16.76 -8.62
N TRP A 828 -4.09 -17.59 -7.59
CA TRP A 828 -5.15 -18.58 -7.45
C TRP A 828 -5.84 -18.42 -6.10
N GLN A 829 -7.14 -18.18 -6.10
CA GLN A 829 -7.94 -17.97 -4.89
C GLN A 829 -8.63 -19.28 -4.49
N VAL A 830 -8.39 -19.73 -3.25
CA VAL A 830 -9.22 -20.75 -2.60
C VAL A 830 -10.31 -20.05 -1.80
N GLN A 831 -11.56 -20.33 -2.14
CA GLN A 831 -12.77 -19.89 -1.43
C GLN A 831 -13.25 -20.99 -0.49
N VAL A 832 -13.29 -20.70 0.81
CA VAL A 832 -13.74 -21.63 1.87
C VAL A 832 -15.14 -21.24 2.32
N ARG A 833 -16.11 -22.13 2.15
CA ARG A 833 -17.55 -21.93 2.44
C ARG A 833 -18.05 -22.83 3.56
N PRO A 834 -19.13 -22.47 4.27
CA PRO A 834 -19.67 -23.31 5.33
C PRO A 834 -20.45 -24.52 4.77
N PRO A 835 -20.62 -25.60 5.57
CA PRO A 835 -21.47 -26.73 5.20
C PRO A 835 -22.96 -26.34 5.19
N ASP A 836 -23.35 -25.41 6.06
CA ASP A 836 -24.72 -24.93 6.28
C ASP A 836 -24.93 -23.47 5.81
N THR A 837 -26.02 -22.83 6.25
CA THR A 837 -26.42 -21.45 5.92
C THR A 837 -26.57 -20.57 7.17
N SER A 838 -25.81 -20.86 8.24
CA SER A 838 -25.84 -20.05 9.48
C SER A 838 -25.09 -18.74 9.27
N ALA A 839 -25.74 -17.62 9.59
CA ALA A 839 -25.15 -16.30 9.36
C ALA A 839 -23.85 -16.07 10.14
N SER A 840 -23.71 -16.66 11.32
CA SER A 840 -22.48 -16.62 12.11
C SER A 840 -21.66 -17.89 11.91
N GLN A 841 -20.35 -17.74 11.66
CA GLN A 841 -19.43 -18.85 11.42
C GLN A 841 -18.17 -18.75 12.30
N ARG A 842 -17.44 -19.87 12.33
CA ARG A 842 -16.18 -20.04 13.07
C ARG A 842 -15.21 -20.81 12.17
N TRP A 843 -14.18 -20.12 11.69
CA TRP A 843 -13.25 -20.66 10.72
C TRP A 843 -11.88 -20.86 11.35
N LEU A 844 -11.29 -22.03 11.18
CA LEU A 844 -9.97 -22.33 11.71
C LEU A 844 -9.11 -22.84 10.56
N THR A 845 -8.09 -22.09 10.20
CA THR A 845 -7.22 -22.35 9.04
C THR A 845 -5.79 -22.41 9.53
N VAL A 846 -5.03 -23.42 9.08
CA VAL A 846 -3.62 -23.60 9.44
C VAL A 846 -2.78 -23.42 8.20
N PHE A 847 -1.83 -22.50 8.23
CA PHE A 847 -0.77 -22.39 7.23
C PHE A 847 0.53 -22.97 7.79
N ASP A 848 1.26 -23.71 6.96
CA ASP A 848 2.53 -24.31 7.34
C ASP A 848 3.58 -24.07 6.23
N LEU A 849 4.57 -23.23 6.54
CA LEU A 849 5.72 -22.89 5.69
C LEU A 849 6.83 -23.97 5.72
N SER A 850 6.52 -25.22 6.03
CA SER A 850 7.48 -26.33 5.93
C SER A 850 8.01 -26.52 4.50
N GLY A 851 9.32 -26.79 4.37
CA GLY A 851 10.00 -26.93 3.07
C GLY A 851 9.63 -28.17 2.24
N THR A 852 8.78 -29.06 2.75
CA THR A 852 8.35 -30.31 2.07
C THR A 852 6.98 -30.74 2.59
N ALA A 853 6.12 -31.30 1.73
CA ALA A 853 4.79 -31.81 2.09
C ALA A 853 4.80 -32.78 3.29
N ALA A 854 5.84 -33.61 3.43
CA ALA A 854 5.99 -34.58 4.52
C ALA A 854 6.32 -33.98 5.90
N LYS A 855 6.60 -32.66 5.98
CA LYS A 855 6.88 -31.93 7.25
C LYS A 855 5.72 -31.04 7.71
N VAL A 856 4.73 -30.78 6.85
CA VAL A 856 3.53 -30.04 7.21
C VAL A 856 2.76 -30.78 8.31
N ALA A 857 2.35 -30.05 9.34
CA ALA A 857 1.60 -30.62 10.45
C ALA A 857 0.28 -31.27 9.99
N THR A 858 -0.04 -32.41 10.59
CA THR A 858 -1.42 -32.93 10.56
C THR A 858 -2.24 -32.11 11.55
N ALA A 859 -3.17 -31.31 11.03
CA ALA A 859 -4.10 -30.52 11.84
C ALA A 859 -5.34 -31.34 12.23
N SER A 860 -5.76 -31.26 13.50
CA SER A 860 -6.99 -31.88 14.02
C SER A 860 -7.66 -30.96 15.03
N PRO A 861 -9.00 -30.81 15.04
CA PRO A 861 -9.70 -30.11 16.12
C PRO A 861 -9.41 -30.75 17.48
N VAL A 862 -9.22 -29.95 18.53
CA VAL A 862 -9.10 -30.48 19.90
C VAL A 862 -10.44 -31.02 20.40
N THR A 863 -10.43 -32.09 21.19
CA THR A 863 -11.66 -32.72 21.71
C THR A 863 -12.16 -31.97 22.93
N VAL A 864 -12.93 -30.90 22.72
CA VAL A 864 -13.49 -30.05 23.80
C VAL A 864 -14.42 -30.88 24.70
N SER A 865 -14.08 -30.95 25.98
CA SER A 865 -14.87 -31.61 27.03
C SER A 865 -15.52 -30.61 28.00
N GLN A 866 -14.92 -29.42 28.19
CA GLN A 866 -15.45 -28.34 29.02
C GLN A 866 -14.95 -26.97 28.55
N GLY A 867 -15.80 -25.94 28.67
CA GLY A 867 -15.47 -24.55 28.38
C GLY A 867 -15.95 -24.09 26.99
N GLY A 868 -16.17 -22.78 26.85
CA GLY A 868 -16.54 -22.14 25.58
C GLY A 868 -15.33 -21.93 24.68
N ILE A 869 -14.68 -23.02 24.26
CA ILE A 869 -13.41 -23.00 23.53
C ILE A 869 -13.48 -23.67 22.16
N VAL A 870 -12.51 -23.34 21.32
CA VAL A 870 -12.19 -23.98 20.05
C VAL A 870 -10.67 -24.09 19.93
N GLY A 871 -10.15 -25.05 19.18
CA GLY A 871 -8.70 -25.19 19.01
C GLY A 871 -8.28 -26.27 18.04
N VAL A 872 -6.99 -26.29 17.73
CA VAL A 872 -6.33 -27.25 16.83
C VAL A 872 -5.08 -27.84 17.46
N GLU A 873 -4.95 -29.16 17.38
CA GLU A 873 -3.73 -29.93 17.58
C GLU A 873 -2.98 -30.05 16.25
N LEU A 874 -1.67 -29.82 16.27
CA LEU A 874 -0.76 -29.83 15.13
C LEU A 874 0.32 -30.88 15.38
N LEU A 875 0.24 -32.02 14.69
CA LEU A 875 1.20 -33.12 14.82
C LEU A 875 2.27 -33.05 13.73
N ALA A 876 3.55 -32.92 14.09
CA ALA A 876 4.62 -32.67 13.14
C ALA A 876 6.00 -33.23 13.57
N SER A 877 6.84 -33.53 12.58
CA SER A 877 8.18 -34.14 12.77
C SER A 877 9.21 -33.28 13.49
N ASP A 878 8.98 -31.97 13.58
CA ASP A 878 9.83 -30.96 14.23
C ASP A 878 9.25 -30.44 15.55
N GLY A 879 8.12 -31.00 16.00
CA GLY A 879 7.48 -30.68 17.28
C GLY A 879 5.97 -30.49 17.14
N ASN A 880 5.21 -31.12 18.05
CA ASN A 880 3.76 -30.96 18.10
C ASN A 880 3.39 -29.67 18.85
N ALA A 881 2.27 -29.05 18.46
CA ALA A 881 1.74 -27.87 19.12
C ALA A 881 0.22 -27.87 19.19
N VAL A 882 -0.35 -27.08 20.09
CA VAL A 882 -1.81 -26.96 20.29
C VAL A 882 -2.15 -25.48 20.49
N VAL A 883 -3.11 -24.98 19.70
CA VAL A 883 -3.66 -23.62 19.88
C VAL A 883 -5.12 -23.72 20.30
N VAL A 884 -5.50 -23.04 21.38
CA VAL A 884 -6.87 -22.99 21.91
C VAL A 884 -7.28 -21.55 22.15
N SER A 885 -8.54 -21.22 21.85
CA SER A 885 -9.08 -19.86 21.85
C SER A 885 -10.57 -19.84 22.22
N SER A 886 -11.11 -18.66 22.55
CA SER A 886 -12.52 -18.51 22.92
C SER A 886 -13.45 -18.73 21.73
N SER A 887 -14.45 -19.61 21.86
CA SER A 887 -15.53 -19.75 20.86
C SER A 887 -16.50 -18.56 20.89
N GLY A 888 -16.48 -17.78 21.97
CA GLY A 888 -17.31 -16.60 22.19
C GLY A 888 -16.91 -15.38 21.34
N ALA A 889 -17.24 -14.18 21.84
CA ALA A 889 -16.89 -12.92 21.19
C ALA A 889 -15.38 -12.63 21.29
N PRO A 890 -14.78 -11.97 20.27
CA PRO A 890 -13.37 -11.59 20.31
C PRO A 890 -13.07 -10.65 21.49
N GLY A 891 -11.87 -10.74 22.05
CA GLY A 891 -11.43 -9.88 23.17
C GLY A 891 -12.20 -10.11 24.49
N THR A 892 -13.14 -11.05 24.53
CA THR A 892 -13.88 -11.42 25.74
C THR A 892 -13.19 -12.59 26.43
N ALA A 893 -12.65 -12.34 27.62
CA ALA A 893 -11.92 -13.34 28.39
C ALA A 893 -12.77 -14.58 28.77
N LEU A 894 -12.17 -15.74 28.61
CA LEU A 894 -12.68 -17.04 29.04
C LEU A 894 -12.83 -17.10 30.55
N SER A 895 -13.89 -17.78 30.99
CA SER A 895 -14.23 -17.97 32.40
C SER A 895 -14.65 -19.42 32.67
N GLY A 896 -14.52 -19.83 33.94
CA GLY A 896 -14.69 -21.23 34.35
C GLY A 896 -13.49 -22.13 34.01
N ASN A 897 -13.69 -23.44 34.15
CA ASN A 897 -12.67 -24.43 33.83
C ASN A 897 -12.72 -24.80 32.34
N LEU A 898 -11.55 -25.00 31.75
CA LEU A 898 -11.38 -25.45 30.36
C LEU A 898 -10.84 -26.87 30.37
N VAL A 899 -11.44 -27.77 29.57
CA VAL A 899 -10.93 -29.14 29.39
C VAL A 899 -10.98 -29.52 27.92
N TYR A 900 -9.84 -29.91 27.35
CA TYR A 900 -9.73 -30.35 25.96
C TYR A 900 -8.77 -31.56 25.82
N GLY A 901 -9.17 -32.53 25.00
CA GLY A 901 -8.40 -33.73 24.69
C GLY A 901 -7.53 -33.58 23.43
N VAL A 902 -6.29 -34.05 23.53
CA VAL A 902 -5.27 -34.11 22.45
C VAL A 902 -4.59 -35.49 22.46
N GLN A 903 -3.73 -35.82 21.49
CA GLN A 903 -2.95 -37.06 21.53
C GLN A 903 -2.03 -37.12 22.77
N PRO A 904 -1.73 -38.30 23.32
CA PRO A 904 -0.86 -38.47 24.48
C PRO A 904 0.65 -38.30 24.17
N LEU A 905 0.98 -37.33 23.31
CA LEU A 905 2.34 -36.99 22.88
C LEU A 905 2.88 -35.78 23.66
N SER A 906 4.16 -35.45 23.50
CA SER A 906 4.69 -34.16 23.93
C SER A 906 4.25 -33.04 22.97
N ALA A 907 3.77 -31.91 23.49
CA ALA A 907 3.31 -30.76 22.70
C ALA A 907 3.49 -29.42 23.41
N TYR A 908 3.66 -28.34 22.63
CA TYR A 908 3.63 -26.95 23.11
C TYR A 908 2.22 -26.36 22.99
N HIS A 909 1.67 -25.86 24.09
CA HIS A 909 0.31 -25.32 24.16
C HIS A 909 0.35 -23.79 24.23
N VAL A 910 -0.52 -23.15 23.44
CA VAL A 910 -0.81 -21.70 23.49
C VAL A 910 -2.33 -21.53 23.61
N VAL A 911 -2.77 -20.93 24.72
CA VAL A 911 -4.20 -20.72 25.03
C VAL A 911 -4.47 -19.22 25.10
N THR A 912 -5.24 -18.69 24.15
CA THR A 912 -5.58 -17.27 24.01
C THR A 912 -6.93 -16.94 24.65
N ASP A 913 -7.29 -15.65 24.65
CA ASP A 913 -8.56 -15.13 25.19
C ASP A 913 -8.76 -15.48 26.68
N LEU A 914 -7.71 -15.58 27.48
CA LEU A 914 -7.80 -15.74 28.94
C LEU A 914 -7.90 -14.38 29.65
N LEU A 915 -8.12 -14.38 30.96
CA LEU A 915 -7.95 -13.16 31.77
C LEU A 915 -6.46 -12.76 31.73
N PRO A 916 -6.13 -11.48 31.48
CA PRO A 916 -4.74 -11.01 31.56
C PRO A 916 -4.13 -11.18 32.95
N ASP A 917 -2.81 -11.33 33.00
CA ASP A 917 -1.98 -11.32 34.23
C ASP A 917 -2.54 -12.20 35.38
N THR A 918 -3.14 -13.34 35.02
CA THR A 918 -3.92 -14.20 35.91
C THR A 918 -3.25 -15.56 36.08
N GLY A 919 -3.19 -16.05 37.32
CA GLY A 919 -2.58 -17.35 37.65
C GLY A 919 -3.50 -18.54 37.40
N TYR A 920 -3.04 -19.49 36.57
CA TYR A 920 -3.77 -20.70 36.20
C TYR A 920 -3.10 -21.98 36.73
N THR A 921 -3.93 -22.92 37.18
CA THR A 921 -3.56 -24.31 37.43
C THR A 921 -3.77 -25.08 36.13
N VAL A 922 -2.74 -25.80 35.68
CA VAL A 922 -2.77 -26.62 34.46
C VAL A 922 -2.40 -28.05 34.85
N THR A 923 -3.25 -29.03 34.53
CA THR A 923 -3.06 -30.44 34.89
C THR A 923 -3.52 -31.36 33.76
N THR A 924 -2.95 -32.56 33.66
CA THR A 924 -3.33 -33.55 32.65
C THR A 924 -4.04 -34.75 33.26
N SER A 925 -4.98 -35.32 32.50
CA SER A 925 -5.66 -36.58 32.82
C SER A 925 -5.79 -37.43 31.56
N ALA A 926 -5.91 -38.75 31.70
CA ALA A 926 -6.15 -39.65 30.58
C ALA A 926 -7.67 -39.90 30.43
N ASN A 927 -8.21 -39.76 29.23
CA ASN A 927 -9.63 -40.00 28.94
C ASN A 927 -9.82 -40.48 27.50
N ALA A 928 -10.58 -41.56 27.29
CA ALA A 928 -10.89 -42.12 25.96
C ALA A 928 -9.68 -42.34 25.02
N GLY A 929 -8.48 -42.58 25.56
CA GLY A 929 -7.22 -42.71 24.80
C GLY A 929 -6.51 -41.39 24.49
N LEU A 930 -7.16 -40.25 24.77
CA LEU A 930 -6.58 -38.90 24.68
C LEU A 930 -5.97 -38.46 26.01
N ARG A 931 -5.12 -37.44 25.94
CA ARG A 931 -4.69 -36.63 27.08
C ARG A 931 -5.59 -35.40 27.18
N ASN A 932 -6.42 -35.37 28.21
CA ASN A 932 -7.19 -34.18 28.57
C ASN A 932 -6.28 -33.20 29.31
N VAL A 933 -6.15 -31.99 28.78
CA VAL A 933 -5.56 -30.85 29.47
C VAL A 933 -6.67 -30.09 30.18
N ASN A 934 -6.49 -29.84 31.48
CA ASN A 934 -7.47 -29.24 32.37
C ASN A 934 -6.88 -27.93 32.90
N ILE A 935 -7.57 -26.80 32.71
CA ILE A 935 -7.11 -25.46 33.08
C ILE A 935 -8.16 -24.80 33.98
N SER A 936 -7.74 -24.27 35.12
CA SER A 936 -8.59 -23.53 36.07
C SER A 936 -7.87 -22.33 36.68
N VAL A 937 -8.62 -21.29 37.05
CA VAL A 937 -8.07 -20.10 37.72
C VAL A 937 -7.61 -20.45 39.15
N GLY A 938 -6.55 -19.80 39.62
CA GLY A 938 -6.03 -19.90 40.99
C GLY A 938 -4.71 -20.67 41.15
N GLY A 939 -3.96 -20.88 40.06
CA GLY A 939 -2.63 -21.51 40.10
C GLY A 939 -1.48 -20.52 39.86
N THR A 940 -0.28 -21.05 39.58
CA THR A 940 0.94 -20.25 39.41
C THR A 940 1.39 -20.05 37.96
N THR A 941 0.74 -20.69 36.98
CA THR A 941 1.07 -20.51 35.56
C THR A 941 0.39 -19.24 35.06
N MET A 942 1.14 -18.14 34.94
CA MET A 942 0.56 -16.84 34.59
C MET A 942 0.20 -16.76 33.11
N SER A 943 -0.99 -16.25 32.80
CA SER A 943 -1.28 -15.66 31.49
C SER A 943 -0.53 -14.33 31.31
N SER A 944 -0.29 -13.96 30.07
CA SER A 944 0.30 -12.68 29.69
C SER A 944 -0.66 -11.50 29.92
N HIS A 945 -0.12 -10.29 29.77
CA HIS A 945 -0.88 -9.03 29.72
C HIS A 945 -1.87 -8.93 28.53
N LYS A 946 -1.85 -9.86 27.57
CA LYS A 946 -2.87 -9.99 26.50
C LYS A 946 -3.79 -11.19 26.68
N GLY A 947 -3.71 -11.90 27.81
CA GLY A 947 -4.55 -13.07 28.08
C GLY A 947 -4.11 -14.31 27.31
N VAL A 948 -2.80 -14.53 27.11
CA VAL A 948 -2.27 -15.76 26.52
C VAL A 948 -1.46 -16.54 27.54
N LEU A 949 -1.78 -17.82 27.72
CA LEU A 949 -1.07 -18.76 28.57
C LEU A 949 -0.30 -19.76 27.70
N SER A 950 1.00 -19.94 27.93
CA SER A 950 1.80 -20.92 27.19
C SER A 950 2.56 -21.87 28.11
N PHE A 951 2.57 -23.16 27.76
CA PHE A 951 3.18 -24.22 28.55
C PHE A 951 3.50 -25.43 27.67
N TYR A 952 4.38 -26.30 28.13
CA TYR A 952 4.64 -27.59 27.51
C TYR A 952 3.91 -28.70 28.26
N VAL A 953 3.42 -29.69 27.53
CA VAL A 953 2.98 -30.98 28.08
C VAL A 953 3.91 -32.03 27.53
N THR A 954 4.54 -32.81 28.41
CA THR A 954 5.43 -33.91 28.02
C THR A 954 4.66 -35.22 27.79
N THR A 955 5.31 -36.21 27.19
CA THR A 955 4.69 -37.50 26.82
C THR A 955 4.16 -38.29 28.02
N ASP A 956 4.69 -38.11 29.24
CA ASP A 956 4.12 -38.73 30.45
C ASP A 956 2.91 -37.97 31.04
N GLY A 957 2.76 -36.68 30.70
CA GLY A 957 1.71 -35.79 31.20
C GLY A 957 2.21 -34.66 32.11
N THR A 958 3.51 -34.63 32.45
CA THR A 958 4.12 -33.55 33.22
C THR A 958 4.01 -32.23 32.46
N VAL A 959 3.41 -31.24 33.12
CA VAL A 959 3.26 -29.86 32.62
C VAL A 959 4.49 -29.03 33.01
N GLN A 960 5.01 -28.24 32.09
CA GLN A 960 6.16 -27.36 32.29
C GLN A 960 5.80 -25.94 31.84
N GLY A 961 5.88 -24.96 32.75
CA GLY A 961 5.65 -23.55 32.41
C GLY A 961 6.81 -22.98 31.58
N ASN A 962 6.52 -22.15 30.57
CA ASN A 962 7.48 -21.48 29.70
C ASN A 962 8.68 -22.37 29.27
N PRO A 963 8.46 -23.38 28.40
CA PRO A 963 9.56 -24.10 27.77
C PRO A 963 10.49 -23.13 27.02
N PRO A 964 11.79 -23.46 26.86
CA PRO A 964 12.63 -22.76 25.89
C PRO A 964 11.99 -22.85 24.49
N PRO A 965 12.19 -21.85 23.62
CA PRO A 965 11.68 -21.91 22.25
C PRO A 965 12.22 -23.16 21.53
N PRO A 966 11.46 -23.75 20.59
CA PRO A 966 11.93 -24.88 19.81
C PRO A 966 13.25 -24.52 19.12
N PRO A 967 14.25 -25.43 19.08
CA PRO A 967 15.57 -25.12 18.56
C PRO A 967 15.48 -24.66 17.10
N THR A 968 16.07 -23.50 16.80
CA THR A 968 16.04 -22.87 15.48
C THR A 968 16.47 -23.90 14.41
N PRO A 969 15.63 -24.21 13.41
CA PRO A 969 15.99 -25.18 12.39
C PRO A 969 17.24 -24.75 11.63
N VAL A 970 18.12 -25.70 11.32
CA VAL A 970 19.19 -25.47 10.35
C VAL A 970 18.55 -25.40 8.97
N TYR A 971 18.18 -24.19 8.56
CA TYR A 971 17.56 -23.94 7.26
C TYR A 971 18.58 -24.21 6.14
N VAL A 972 18.22 -25.14 5.26
CA VAL A 972 18.86 -25.24 3.93
C VAL A 972 18.44 -23.99 3.14
N PRO A 973 19.37 -23.24 2.51
CA PRO A 973 19.02 -22.11 1.68
C PRO A 973 18.04 -22.52 0.57
N VAL A 974 16.80 -22.04 0.67
CA VAL A 974 15.83 -22.15 -0.42
C VAL A 974 16.27 -21.17 -1.51
N PRO A 975 16.25 -21.55 -2.80
CA PRO A 975 16.47 -20.59 -3.87
C PRO A 975 15.55 -19.38 -3.70
N ILE A 976 16.10 -18.16 -3.82
CA ILE A 976 15.31 -16.94 -3.98
C ILE A 976 14.37 -17.17 -5.18
N SER A 977 13.14 -16.65 -5.13
CA SER A 977 12.22 -16.74 -6.27
C SER A 977 12.84 -16.06 -7.49
N ALA A 978 13.41 -16.89 -8.36
CA ALA A 978 13.80 -16.49 -9.69
C ALA A 978 12.53 -16.34 -10.52
N LEU A 979 11.94 -15.14 -10.48
CA LEU A 979 11.21 -14.66 -11.64
C LEU A 979 12.18 -14.73 -12.83
N PRO A 980 11.77 -15.26 -14.00
CA PRO A 980 12.67 -15.59 -15.09
C PRO A 980 13.10 -14.35 -15.89
N VAL A 981 13.78 -13.41 -15.23
CA VAL A 981 14.48 -12.25 -15.78
C VAL A 981 15.90 -12.70 -16.16
N PRO A 982 16.30 -12.73 -17.46
CA PRO A 982 17.66 -13.08 -17.87
C PRO A 982 18.69 -11.99 -17.52
N GLY A 983 18.96 -11.78 -16.24
CA GLY A 983 19.93 -10.80 -15.74
C GLY A 983 19.98 -10.66 -14.20
N PHE A 984 18.86 -10.86 -13.50
CA PHE A 984 18.73 -10.59 -12.07
C PHE A 984 17.87 -11.64 -11.34
N PRO A 985 18.10 -11.87 -10.02
CA PRO A 985 19.30 -11.54 -9.28
C PRO A 985 20.44 -12.51 -9.61
N ALA A 986 21.70 -12.08 -9.50
CA ALA A 986 22.84 -12.96 -9.74
C ALA A 986 22.88 -14.08 -8.67
N PRO A 987 22.99 -15.38 -9.05
CA PRO A 987 23.00 -16.46 -8.08
C PRO A 987 24.26 -16.39 -7.21
N TYR A 988 24.06 -16.22 -5.90
CA TYR A 988 25.13 -16.21 -4.90
C TYR A 988 25.96 -17.50 -5.00
N LYS A 989 27.25 -17.35 -5.32
CA LYS A 989 28.23 -18.43 -5.34
C LYS A 989 29.05 -18.40 -4.05
N PRO A 990 28.79 -19.27 -3.06
CA PRO A 990 29.70 -19.44 -1.94
C PRO A 990 31.01 -20.08 -2.41
N GLY A 991 32.15 -19.42 -2.16
CA GLY A 991 33.49 -19.95 -2.43
C GLY A 991 34.31 -19.11 -3.41
N GLY A 992 35.11 -18.21 -2.86
CA GLY A 992 36.15 -17.42 -3.54
C GLY A 992 37.12 -16.85 -2.50
#